data_AF-A0A8H7FPD7-F1
#
_entry.id   AF-A0A8H7FPD7-F1
#
_cell.length_a   1.000
_cell.length_b   1.000
_cell.length_c   1.000
_cell.angle_alpha   90.00
_cell.angle_beta   90.00
_cell.angle_gamma   90.00
#
_symmetry.space_group_name_H-M   'P 1'
#
loop_
_entity.id
_entity.type
_entity.pdbx_description
1 polymer ?
#
loop_
_entity_poly.entity_id
_entity_poly.type
_entity_poly.pdbx_seq_one_letter_code
_entity_poly.pdbx_strand_id
1 'polypeptide(L)'
;MSRLSPTLAFGIVSLALVLIFYLSGADLPTSLSPQGCRMSWMSPSYVMQSGLDKSWSPLADRYSLWLYREVGWEGTPGSGVPVLFIPGNAGSSHQVRSIASSATRQFYESPYIVSQAFAGRGIKPLDFYSVDFNEDFSALHGPTLDSQISYSSRAISFILSQYLAGTEIIVMGHSMGGVVATALLSSGNISAVITMSTPHTLPPARLDSRISEIYARNQKILAADHTPILSLCGGATDMMIPSESCILPSTSRNSTEQLFRRTVFTSALEGSWTGVGHREMVWCHQVRWRVARAALELGGSSSAETRAETLDTWLRDGNHLPHSLPSRDGLLLDDPTSFDILPIGHSLAIKSPRSTHAYLFPVPDGSSKFVVYVEKGAILPVAPQNSGSLRVSVYGCSRPSGSNLPPTCNSVSPAALKLIPNPTPGKPFPVPDEGFDESEGVVAFEADIQPSSSYDVWASVHIESAGKTGWIAGGFVADNVIVHDASALAPFIRIVTVDIPASRLNAGLWSQIHLPAMLSNALVVYRVAPILKSSSPACANELLPPLLMHTTKPSETHYYPLMRSPPQILLHSHSSAPCITGTRFTQTRGLDLTIYSSASSSCISGLSITVDWWATVGRWGTRYMQTAFSWSVGVVALILLDGWMRVGEKADYYLGTGGEVLLAPIAPLLLCIATGIVAVTWWILRLLMWPIALIARRFTKKSSGEPGRVSVYVSISIICILIFLILPWQIAFLGCWIIHLYTCAASQVKIDDDGTESSSSGDPEGPPAYTKPMTNDEHNHNMLVLLWMTWLLPLVAPVLVVWVRTLMTAGLTAHFDGDHNPAHVISFVILVELLSSRRLKAVSNKYVDHDLVHLLERP
;
A
#
# COMPACT_ATOMS: atom_id res chain seq x y z
N MET A 1 -20.58 -45.19 11.38
CA MET A 1 -19.96 -43.91 10.95
C MET A 1 -18.47 -44.02 11.23
N SER A 2 -17.67 -44.24 10.19
CA SER A 2 -16.21 -44.33 10.30
C SER A 2 -15.67 -43.03 10.90
N ARG A 3 -14.83 -43.12 11.93
CA ARG A 3 -14.13 -41.96 12.49
C ARG A 3 -13.32 -41.34 11.36
N LEU A 4 -13.66 -40.11 10.94
CA LEU A 4 -12.78 -39.33 10.07
C LEU A 4 -11.38 -39.34 10.69
N SER A 5 -10.35 -39.65 9.90
CA SER A 5 -8.99 -39.54 10.42
C SER A 5 -8.76 -38.09 10.88
N PRO A 6 -8.07 -37.85 12.01
CA PRO A 6 -7.77 -36.50 12.47
C PRO A 6 -7.14 -35.63 11.38
N THR A 7 -6.31 -36.23 10.52
CA THR A 7 -5.70 -35.59 9.35
C THR A 7 -6.73 -35.11 8.31
N LEU A 8 -7.78 -35.90 8.04
CA LEU A 8 -8.85 -35.51 7.12
C LEU A 8 -9.69 -34.37 7.72
N ALA A 9 -9.97 -34.41 9.03
CA ALA A 9 -10.66 -33.32 9.72
C ALA A 9 -9.86 -32.00 9.68
N PHE A 10 -8.54 -32.04 9.97
CA PHE A 10 -7.67 -30.87 9.87
C PHE A 10 -7.55 -30.33 8.45
N GLY A 11 -7.46 -31.21 7.45
CA GLY A 11 -7.44 -30.82 6.03
C GLY A 11 -8.72 -30.09 5.62
N ILE A 12 -9.90 -30.63 5.98
CA ILE A 12 -11.20 -30.02 5.68
C ILE A 12 -11.33 -28.65 6.37
N VAL A 13 -10.98 -28.55 7.65
CA VAL A 13 -11.03 -27.26 8.39
C VAL A 13 -10.12 -26.23 7.74
N SER A 14 -8.92 -26.62 7.32
CA SER A 14 -7.96 -25.69 6.69
C SER A 14 -8.45 -25.20 5.33
N LEU A 15 -9.04 -26.07 4.51
CA LEU A 15 -9.68 -25.67 3.25
C LEU A 15 -10.85 -24.70 3.48
N ALA A 16 -11.67 -24.95 4.51
CA ALA A 16 -12.75 -24.05 4.88
C ALA A 16 -12.23 -22.66 5.33
N LEU A 17 -11.17 -22.62 6.13
CA LEU A 17 -10.55 -21.36 6.58
C LEU A 17 -9.92 -20.58 5.41
N VAL A 18 -9.23 -21.26 4.50
CA VAL A 18 -8.68 -20.64 3.28
C VAL A 18 -9.80 -20.06 2.43
N LEU A 19 -10.91 -20.79 2.25
CA LEU A 19 -12.08 -20.30 1.53
C LEU A 19 -12.69 -19.07 2.20
N ILE A 20 -12.83 -19.07 3.52
CA ILE A 20 -13.35 -17.90 4.27
C ILE A 20 -12.42 -16.69 4.09
N PHE A 21 -11.11 -16.87 4.22
CA PHE A 21 -10.13 -15.79 4.00
C PHE A 21 -10.15 -15.26 2.57
N TYR A 22 -10.31 -16.13 1.58
CA TYR A 22 -10.42 -15.72 0.18
C TYR A 22 -11.70 -14.92 -0.07
N LEU A 23 -12.86 -15.43 0.37
CA LEU A 23 -14.16 -14.78 0.16
C LEU A 23 -14.24 -13.43 0.90
N SER A 24 -13.80 -13.39 2.15
CA SER A 24 -13.76 -12.13 2.92
C SER A 24 -12.75 -11.14 2.38
N GLY A 25 -11.57 -11.60 1.94
CA GLY A 25 -10.55 -10.75 1.33
C GLY A 25 -10.97 -10.17 -0.03
N ALA A 26 -11.70 -10.94 -0.84
CA ALA A 26 -12.22 -10.50 -2.13
C ALA A 26 -13.31 -9.43 -2.02
N ASP A 27 -14.06 -9.39 -0.91
CA ASP A 27 -15.10 -8.38 -0.66
C ASP A 27 -14.54 -7.04 -0.16
N LEU A 28 -13.32 -7.02 0.40
CA LEU A 28 -12.74 -5.83 1.03
C LEU A 28 -12.66 -4.58 0.14
N PRO A 29 -12.20 -4.65 -1.12
CA PRO A 29 -12.07 -3.44 -1.94
C PRO A 29 -13.41 -2.73 -2.18
N THR A 30 -14.51 -3.48 -2.18
CA THR A 30 -15.85 -2.93 -2.37
C THR A 30 -16.52 -2.49 -1.07
N SER A 31 -16.27 -3.19 0.05
CA SER A 31 -16.95 -2.92 1.32
C SER A 31 -16.18 -1.96 2.23
N LEU A 32 -14.84 -2.04 2.29
CA LEU A 32 -14.02 -1.35 3.28
C LEU A 32 -13.64 0.08 2.89
N SER A 33 -13.27 0.27 1.62
CA SER A 33 -12.90 1.58 1.06
C SER A 33 -13.34 1.60 -0.41
N PRO A 34 -14.64 1.86 -0.67
CA PRO A 34 -15.18 1.83 -2.01
C PRO A 34 -14.45 2.84 -2.90
N GLN A 35 -14.25 2.44 -4.15
CA GLN A 35 -13.52 3.21 -5.14
C GLN A 35 -14.47 4.11 -5.95
N GLY A 36 -14.19 5.41 -5.97
CA GLY A 36 -14.86 6.39 -6.81
C GLY A 36 -14.01 6.85 -7.98
N CYS A 37 -13.32 5.93 -8.67
CA CYS A 37 -12.42 6.32 -9.75
C CYS A 37 -13.16 6.55 -11.06
N ARG A 38 -13.23 7.82 -11.50
CA ARG A 38 -13.74 8.15 -12.83
C ARG A 38 -12.77 7.70 -13.91
N MET A 39 -13.30 7.09 -14.96
CA MET A 39 -12.51 6.65 -16.11
C MET A 39 -11.85 7.84 -16.81
N SER A 40 -10.64 7.61 -17.32
CA SER A 40 -9.85 8.59 -18.06
C SER A 40 -9.71 8.23 -19.53
N TRP A 41 -9.89 9.23 -20.39
CA TRP A 41 -9.79 9.10 -21.84
C TRP A 41 -8.65 9.96 -22.37
N MET A 42 -7.96 9.45 -23.40
CA MET A 42 -6.74 10.03 -23.93
C MET A 42 -6.51 9.60 -25.39
N SER A 43 -5.62 10.28 -26.08
CA SER A 43 -5.22 9.96 -27.45
C SER A 43 -3.70 9.82 -27.51
N PRO A 44 -3.14 8.67 -27.06
CA PRO A 44 -1.72 8.53 -26.81
C PRO A 44 -0.96 8.24 -28.10
N SER A 45 0.22 8.84 -28.24
CA SER A 45 1.22 8.53 -29.25
C SER A 45 2.58 8.37 -28.56
N TYR A 46 3.36 7.38 -28.98
CA TYR A 46 4.66 7.07 -28.37
C TYR A 46 5.76 7.20 -29.41
N VAL A 47 6.76 8.03 -29.10
CA VAL A 47 7.92 8.28 -29.96
C VAL A 47 9.15 7.62 -29.32
N MET A 48 9.67 6.58 -29.97
CA MET A 48 10.86 5.87 -29.49
C MET A 48 12.07 6.80 -29.51
N GLN A 49 12.80 6.86 -28.40
CA GLN A 49 14.04 7.63 -28.29
C GLN A 49 15.23 6.75 -28.73
N SER A 50 15.36 6.53 -30.03
CA SER A 50 16.39 5.65 -30.62
C SER A 50 17.83 6.12 -30.41
N GLY A 51 18.03 7.39 -30.01
CA GLY A 51 19.35 7.93 -29.66
C GLY A 51 19.92 7.39 -28.35
N LEU A 52 19.10 6.81 -27.46
CA LEU A 52 19.58 6.10 -26.27
C LEU A 52 20.00 4.67 -26.66
N ASP A 53 21.14 4.58 -27.33
CA ASP A 53 21.69 3.33 -27.86
C ASP A 53 22.79 2.73 -26.94
N LYS A 54 23.52 1.73 -27.45
CA LYS A 54 24.62 1.06 -26.72
C LYS A 54 25.74 1.99 -26.27
N SER A 55 25.91 3.16 -26.91
CA SER A 55 26.91 4.15 -26.50
C SER A 55 26.54 4.78 -25.16
N TRP A 56 25.24 4.87 -24.85
CA TRP A 56 24.73 5.39 -23.58
C TRP A 56 24.57 4.32 -22.51
N SER A 57 24.08 3.14 -22.90
CA SER A 57 23.84 2.05 -21.96
C SER A 57 23.98 0.67 -22.63
N PRO A 58 24.70 -0.29 -22.01
CA PRO A 58 24.74 -1.66 -22.52
C PRO A 58 23.37 -2.36 -22.49
N LEU A 59 22.41 -1.79 -21.74
CA LEU A 59 21.04 -2.30 -21.61
C LEU A 59 20.08 -1.77 -22.70
N ALA A 60 20.56 -0.94 -23.65
CA ALA A 60 19.73 -0.35 -24.70
C ALA A 60 19.10 -1.37 -25.69
N ASP A 61 19.64 -2.59 -25.78
CA ASP A 61 19.02 -3.67 -26.55
C ASP A 61 17.84 -4.33 -25.82
N ARG A 62 17.82 -4.23 -24.48
CA ARG A 62 16.83 -4.90 -23.62
C ARG A 62 15.71 -3.94 -23.21
N TYR A 63 16.05 -2.70 -22.93
CA TYR A 63 15.15 -1.65 -22.47
C TYR A 63 15.05 -0.54 -23.48
N SER A 64 13.92 0.16 -23.48
CA SER A 64 13.67 1.27 -24.38
C SER A 64 13.17 2.51 -23.62
N LEU A 65 13.28 3.66 -24.25
CA LEU A 65 12.79 4.92 -23.73
C LEU A 65 11.80 5.52 -24.74
N TRP A 66 10.64 5.94 -24.25
CA TRP A 66 9.56 6.47 -25.07
C TRP A 66 9.18 7.87 -24.62
N LEU A 67 8.99 8.78 -25.58
CA LEU A 67 8.36 10.07 -25.34
C LEU A 67 6.87 9.95 -25.64
N TYR A 68 6.04 10.23 -24.63
CA TYR A 68 4.60 10.33 -24.79
C TYR A 68 4.22 11.63 -25.47
N ARG A 69 3.26 11.58 -26.40
CA ARG A 69 2.63 12.73 -27.05
C ARG A 69 1.12 12.55 -27.06
N GLU A 70 0.39 13.62 -26.79
CA GLU A 70 -1.07 13.64 -27.00
C GLU A 70 -1.34 14.05 -28.46
N VAL A 71 -2.00 13.17 -29.22
CA VAL A 71 -2.18 13.32 -30.67
C VAL A 71 -2.87 14.63 -31.02
N GLY A 72 -2.13 15.52 -31.70
CA GLY A 72 -2.64 16.77 -32.24
C GLY A 72 -2.72 17.94 -31.24
N TRP A 73 -2.22 17.80 -30.00
CA TRP A 73 -2.32 18.86 -28.99
C TRP A 73 -1.06 19.72 -28.84
N GLU A 74 0.11 19.12 -29.07
CA GLU A 74 1.40 19.68 -28.65
C GLU A 74 2.32 19.99 -29.83
N GLY A 75 3.17 21.02 -29.67
CA GLY A 75 4.12 21.51 -30.68
C GLY A 75 5.37 20.63 -30.87
N THR A 76 6.53 21.24 -31.08
CA THR A 76 7.81 20.51 -31.23
C THR A 76 8.31 19.97 -29.87
N PRO A 77 8.81 18.73 -29.80
CA PRO A 77 9.44 18.17 -28.59
C PRO A 77 10.64 19.00 -28.10
N GLY A 78 10.93 18.96 -26.79
CA GLY A 78 12.17 19.49 -26.20
C GLY A 78 12.10 20.94 -25.71
N SER A 79 10.96 21.62 -25.86
CA SER A 79 10.74 22.97 -25.31
C SER A 79 10.11 22.99 -23.92
N GLY A 80 9.65 21.83 -23.42
CA GLY A 80 8.96 21.68 -22.14
C GLY A 80 9.87 21.45 -20.95
N VAL A 81 9.27 21.06 -19.82
CA VAL A 81 9.96 20.54 -18.64
C VAL A 81 10.01 19.02 -18.74
N PRO A 82 11.20 18.39 -18.69
CA PRO A 82 11.29 16.94 -18.80
C PRO A 82 10.72 16.26 -17.56
N VAL A 83 9.98 15.17 -17.79
CA VAL A 83 9.48 14.27 -16.75
C VAL A 83 9.87 12.85 -17.12
N LEU A 84 10.47 12.10 -16.20
CA LEU A 84 10.72 10.67 -16.36
C LEU A 84 9.72 9.86 -15.53
N PHE A 85 8.91 9.04 -16.20
CA PHE A 85 8.09 8.04 -15.56
C PHE A 85 8.78 6.68 -15.55
N ILE A 86 8.76 6.01 -14.39
CA ILE A 86 9.32 4.69 -14.17
C ILE A 86 8.19 3.72 -13.79
N PRO A 87 7.89 2.71 -14.62
CA PRO A 87 6.78 1.79 -14.40
C PRO A 87 7.08 0.77 -13.30
N GLY A 88 6.00 0.11 -12.85
CA GLY A 88 6.05 -0.92 -11.81
C GLY A 88 6.51 -2.30 -12.28
N ASN A 89 6.41 -3.26 -11.38
CA ASN A 89 6.67 -4.68 -11.66
C ASN A 89 5.78 -5.20 -12.80
N ALA A 90 6.37 -5.81 -13.83
CA ALA A 90 5.67 -6.22 -15.04
C ALA A 90 4.82 -5.10 -15.69
N GLY A 91 5.18 -3.85 -15.45
CA GLY A 91 4.58 -2.67 -16.05
C GLY A 91 5.31 -2.25 -17.32
N SER A 92 4.57 -1.58 -18.21
CA SER A 92 5.12 -0.99 -19.42
C SER A 92 5.11 0.52 -19.36
N SER A 93 5.78 1.14 -20.33
CA SER A 93 5.80 2.59 -20.53
C SER A 93 4.40 3.20 -20.61
N HIS A 94 3.38 2.41 -20.96
CA HIS A 94 2.00 2.82 -21.08
C HIS A 94 1.32 3.20 -19.76
N GLN A 95 1.88 2.91 -18.59
CA GLN A 95 1.25 3.28 -17.31
C GLN A 95 1.13 4.81 -17.12
N VAL A 96 2.02 5.60 -17.73
CA VAL A 96 2.04 7.08 -17.61
C VAL A 96 0.89 7.77 -18.35
N ARG A 97 0.26 7.09 -19.31
CA ARG A 97 -0.58 7.70 -20.36
C ARG A 97 -1.69 8.62 -19.83
N SER A 98 -2.35 8.21 -18.76
CA SER A 98 -3.47 8.96 -18.18
C SER A 98 -3.00 10.23 -17.48
N ILE A 99 -1.82 10.20 -16.84
CA ILE A 99 -1.20 11.35 -16.18
C ILE A 99 -0.70 12.33 -17.25
N ALA A 100 0.05 11.84 -18.23
CA ALA A 100 0.60 12.65 -19.31
C ALA A 100 -0.51 13.36 -20.10
N SER A 101 -1.55 12.62 -20.51
CA SER A 101 -2.72 13.20 -21.18
C SER A 101 -3.41 14.27 -20.30
N SER A 102 -3.51 14.03 -18.99
CA SER A 102 -4.08 15.02 -18.07
C SER A 102 -3.28 16.31 -18.05
N ALA A 103 -1.95 16.22 -18.02
CA ALA A 103 -1.09 17.38 -17.98
C ALA A 103 -1.22 18.19 -19.27
N THR A 104 -1.15 17.53 -20.43
CA THR A 104 -1.33 18.19 -21.72
C THR A 104 -2.69 18.90 -21.83
N ARG A 105 -3.79 18.23 -21.44
CA ARG A 105 -5.15 18.78 -21.52
C ARG A 105 -5.49 19.80 -20.42
N GLN A 106 -4.68 19.91 -19.37
CA GLN A 106 -4.77 21.01 -18.41
C GLN A 106 -4.01 22.24 -18.92
N PHE A 107 -2.82 22.02 -19.50
CA PHE A 107 -1.98 23.09 -20.03
C PHE A 107 -2.59 23.74 -21.27
N TYR A 108 -3.11 22.94 -22.19
CA TYR A 108 -3.79 23.40 -23.40
C TYR A 108 -5.31 23.28 -23.23
N GLU A 109 -6.03 24.39 -23.43
CA GLU A 109 -7.51 24.40 -23.42
C GLU A 109 -8.08 23.77 -24.69
N SER A 110 -7.41 23.99 -25.81
CA SER A 110 -7.65 23.33 -27.08
C SER A 110 -6.31 23.16 -27.81
N PRO A 111 -6.22 22.35 -28.88
CA PRO A 111 -4.97 22.10 -29.59
C PRO A 111 -4.12 23.36 -29.81
N TYR A 112 -2.88 23.36 -29.27
CA TYR A 112 -1.91 24.46 -29.33
C TYR A 112 -2.31 25.77 -28.61
N ILE A 113 -3.48 25.86 -27.97
CA ILE A 113 -3.95 27.05 -27.25
C ILE A 113 -3.74 26.84 -25.75
N VAL A 114 -2.80 27.60 -25.18
CA VAL A 114 -2.51 27.58 -23.74
C VAL A 114 -3.73 28.06 -22.95
N SER A 115 -4.11 27.32 -21.91
CA SER A 115 -5.24 27.67 -21.07
C SER A 115 -4.97 28.93 -20.24
N GLN A 116 -6.03 29.66 -19.91
CA GLN A 116 -5.93 30.89 -19.10
C GLN A 116 -5.29 30.66 -17.72
N ALA A 117 -5.36 29.42 -17.19
CA ALA A 117 -4.75 29.06 -15.92
C ALA A 117 -3.21 29.07 -15.94
N PHE A 118 -2.59 29.04 -17.13
CA PHE A 118 -1.14 29.02 -17.33
C PHE A 118 -0.62 30.17 -18.19
N ALA A 119 -1.47 30.78 -19.02
CA ALA A 119 -1.11 31.92 -19.83
C ALA A 119 -0.50 33.06 -18.99
N GLY A 120 0.66 33.58 -19.41
CA GLY A 120 1.35 34.68 -18.73
C GLY A 120 2.08 34.33 -17.43
N ARG A 121 1.99 33.09 -16.92
CA ARG A 121 2.67 32.65 -15.68
C ARG A 121 4.09 32.13 -15.87
N GLY A 122 4.58 32.07 -17.11
CA GLY A 122 5.92 31.53 -17.42
C GLY A 122 6.05 30.01 -17.21
N ILE A 123 4.96 29.29 -16.97
CA ILE A 123 4.93 27.83 -16.86
C ILE A 123 4.98 27.21 -18.25
N LYS A 124 5.80 26.16 -18.41
CA LYS A 124 6.00 25.41 -19.66
C LYS A 124 5.19 24.11 -19.66
N PRO A 125 4.85 23.55 -20.84
CA PRO A 125 4.28 22.21 -20.92
C PRO A 125 5.28 21.14 -20.43
N LEU A 126 4.80 19.94 -20.12
CA LEU A 126 5.63 18.82 -19.68
C LEU A 126 5.95 17.88 -20.84
N ASP A 127 7.20 17.44 -20.93
CA ASP A 127 7.63 16.40 -21.86
C ASP A 127 7.78 15.07 -21.11
N PHE A 128 6.79 14.18 -21.24
CA PHE A 128 6.76 12.90 -20.52
C PHE A 128 7.56 11.82 -21.24
N TYR A 129 8.73 11.51 -20.71
CA TYR A 129 9.49 10.31 -21.05
C TYR A 129 9.08 9.16 -20.13
N SER A 130 9.08 7.95 -20.66
CA SER A 130 8.72 6.73 -19.94
C SER A 130 9.67 5.62 -20.33
N VAL A 131 10.35 5.03 -19.35
CA VAL A 131 11.18 3.85 -19.60
C VAL A 131 10.29 2.63 -19.80
N ASP A 132 10.68 1.74 -20.69
CA ASP A 132 10.06 0.43 -20.85
C ASP A 132 11.09 -0.65 -20.51
N PHE A 133 10.80 -1.38 -19.43
CA PHE A 133 11.63 -2.47 -18.94
C PHE A 133 11.20 -3.82 -19.51
N ASN A 134 10.45 -3.84 -20.62
CA ASN A 134 9.95 -5.07 -21.25
C ASN A 134 9.14 -5.93 -20.25
N GLU A 135 8.46 -5.24 -19.32
CA GLU A 135 7.65 -5.84 -18.26
C GLU A 135 8.40 -6.89 -17.41
N ASP A 136 9.68 -6.66 -17.15
CA ASP A 136 10.46 -7.50 -16.23
C ASP A 136 9.86 -7.53 -14.80
N PHE A 137 9.99 -8.67 -14.11
CA PHE A 137 9.44 -8.84 -12.75
C PHE A 137 10.37 -8.31 -11.65
N SER A 138 10.46 -6.99 -11.51
CA SER A 138 11.34 -6.33 -10.53
C SER A 138 10.97 -6.55 -9.06
N ALA A 139 9.74 -6.97 -8.75
CA ALA A 139 9.33 -7.25 -7.37
C ALA A 139 9.92 -8.57 -6.82
N LEU A 140 10.42 -9.44 -7.69
CA LEU A 140 10.83 -10.81 -7.35
C LEU A 140 12.33 -11.05 -7.58
N HIS A 141 13.05 -10.11 -8.21
CA HIS A 141 14.43 -10.31 -8.64
C HIS A 141 15.28 -9.03 -8.48
N GLY A 142 16.26 -9.07 -7.58
CA GLY A 142 17.14 -7.94 -7.23
C GLY A 142 18.07 -7.49 -8.36
N PRO A 143 18.77 -8.38 -9.08
CA PRO A 143 19.59 -7.99 -10.24
C PRO A 143 18.80 -7.28 -11.35
N THR A 144 17.53 -7.65 -11.55
CA THR A 144 16.62 -6.90 -12.45
C THR A 144 16.44 -5.47 -11.94
N LEU A 145 16.19 -5.28 -10.64
CA LEU A 145 16.00 -3.96 -10.06
C LEU A 145 17.26 -3.08 -10.18
N ASP A 146 18.46 -3.65 -9.98
CA ASP A 146 19.73 -2.95 -10.24
C ASP A 146 19.89 -2.52 -11.71
N SER A 147 19.49 -3.39 -12.65
CA SER A 147 19.51 -3.09 -14.08
C SER A 147 18.55 -1.93 -14.41
N GLN A 148 17.37 -1.91 -13.80
CA GLN A 148 16.39 -0.83 -13.96
C GLN A 148 16.92 0.50 -13.39
N ILE A 149 17.61 0.49 -12.23
CA ILE A 149 18.27 1.66 -11.66
C ILE A 149 19.36 2.19 -12.60
N SER A 150 20.24 1.31 -13.07
CA SER A 150 21.33 1.67 -13.99
C SER A 150 20.81 2.28 -15.29
N TYR A 151 19.83 1.64 -15.94
CA TYR A 151 19.24 2.14 -17.18
C TYR A 151 18.52 3.48 -16.98
N SER A 152 17.75 3.63 -15.90
CA SER A 152 17.03 4.88 -15.60
C SER A 152 17.98 6.05 -15.34
N SER A 153 19.11 5.81 -14.66
CA SER A 153 20.17 6.80 -14.46
C SER A 153 20.76 7.28 -15.80
N ARG A 154 21.01 6.35 -16.74
CA ARG A 154 21.45 6.69 -18.10
C ARG A 154 20.37 7.41 -18.91
N ALA A 155 19.11 7.02 -18.76
CA ALA A 155 17.98 7.69 -19.40
C ALA A 155 17.85 9.15 -18.94
N ILE A 156 18.00 9.45 -17.64
CA ILE A 156 18.02 10.83 -17.13
C ILE A 156 19.13 11.64 -17.81
N SER A 157 20.35 11.08 -17.88
CA SER A 157 21.50 11.76 -18.49
C SER A 157 21.28 12.03 -19.99
N PHE A 158 20.70 11.06 -20.70
CA PHE A 158 20.36 11.20 -22.12
C PHE A 158 19.28 12.25 -22.34
N ILE A 159 18.18 12.22 -21.57
CA ILE A 159 17.09 13.19 -21.69
C ILE A 159 17.65 14.59 -21.49
N LEU A 160 18.38 14.83 -20.39
CA LEU A 160 18.92 16.15 -20.08
C LEU A 160 19.93 16.67 -21.12
N SER A 161 20.61 15.79 -21.87
CA SER A 161 21.48 16.20 -22.97
C SER A 161 20.74 16.86 -24.14
N GLN A 162 19.41 16.68 -24.22
CA GLN A 162 18.54 17.29 -25.23
C GLN A 162 17.99 18.67 -24.80
N TYR A 163 18.20 19.05 -23.54
CA TYR A 163 17.70 20.31 -22.96
C TYR A 163 18.86 21.28 -22.68
N LEU A 164 18.50 22.51 -22.32
CA LEU A 164 19.49 23.52 -21.92
C LEU A 164 20.25 23.07 -20.67
N ALA A 165 21.55 23.40 -20.60
CA ALA A 165 22.38 23.09 -19.45
C ALA A 165 21.77 23.67 -18.15
N GLY A 166 21.77 22.87 -17.08
CA GLY A 166 21.14 23.23 -15.80
C GLY A 166 19.64 22.91 -15.71
N THR A 167 19.03 22.31 -16.73
CA THR A 167 17.66 21.77 -16.64
C THR A 167 17.64 20.58 -15.68
N GLU A 168 16.73 20.60 -14.71
CA GLU A 168 16.44 19.46 -13.82
C GLU A 168 15.19 18.69 -14.30
N ILE A 169 15.08 17.42 -13.92
CA ILE A 169 14.01 16.52 -14.33
C ILE A 169 13.09 16.16 -13.16
N ILE A 170 11.78 16.09 -13.40
CA ILE A 170 10.82 15.53 -12.43
C ILE A 170 10.79 14.01 -12.62
N VAL A 171 10.88 13.23 -11.55
CA VAL A 171 10.78 11.76 -11.64
C VAL A 171 9.48 11.28 -11.00
N MET A 172 8.75 10.42 -11.70
CA MET A 172 7.56 9.76 -11.21
C MET A 172 7.76 8.25 -11.20
N GLY A 173 7.44 7.59 -10.09
CA GLY A 173 7.56 6.15 -9.97
C GLY A 173 6.26 5.49 -9.52
N HIS A 174 5.83 4.43 -10.19
CA HIS A 174 4.70 3.61 -9.77
C HIS A 174 5.19 2.26 -9.23
N SER A 175 4.67 1.82 -8.07
CA SER A 175 5.02 0.52 -7.50
C SER A 175 6.54 0.36 -7.33
N MET A 176 7.13 -0.73 -7.82
CA MET A 176 8.60 -0.93 -7.82
C MET A 176 9.36 0.17 -8.59
N GLY A 177 8.74 0.87 -9.54
CA GLY A 177 9.35 2.00 -10.22
C GLY A 177 9.63 3.19 -9.30
N GLY A 178 8.87 3.35 -8.22
CA GLY A 178 9.19 4.32 -7.17
C GLY A 178 10.37 3.90 -6.30
N VAL A 179 10.63 2.59 -6.16
CA VAL A 179 11.84 2.08 -5.48
C VAL A 179 13.07 2.42 -6.32
N VAL A 180 12.97 2.29 -7.64
CA VAL A 180 13.99 2.75 -8.60
C VAL A 180 14.17 4.27 -8.51
N ALA A 181 13.08 5.05 -8.52
CA ALA A 181 13.14 6.51 -8.40
C ALA A 181 13.84 6.97 -7.11
N THR A 182 13.53 6.32 -5.97
CA THR A 182 14.18 6.59 -4.68
C THR A 182 15.69 6.32 -4.73
N ALA A 183 16.13 5.27 -5.42
CA ALA A 183 17.55 4.97 -5.58
C ALA A 183 18.31 6.03 -6.41
N LEU A 184 17.59 6.82 -7.21
CA LEU A 184 18.15 7.87 -8.07
C LEU A 184 18.18 9.25 -7.41
N LEU A 185 17.53 9.45 -6.25
CA LEU A 185 17.44 10.76 -5.57
C LEU A 185 18.79 11.45 -5.38
N SER A 186 19.85 10.67 -5.10
CA SER A 186 21.22 11.18 -4.95
C SER A 186 21.82 11.89 -6.18
N SER A 187 21.12 11.86 -7.32
CA SER A 187 21.53 12.63 -8.50
C SER A 187 21.07 14.08 -8.36
N GLY A 188 22.01 15.03 -8.43
CA GLY A 188 21.72 16.48 -8.39
C GLY A 188 20.97 17.03 -9.63
N ASN A 189 20.43 16.14 -10.47
CA ASN A 189 19.70 16.46 -11.69
C ASN A 189 18.17 16.34 -11.51
N ILE A 190 17.70 15.83 -10.38
CA ILE A 190 16.27 15.60 -10.12
C ILE A 190 15.71 16.76 -9.31
N SER A 191 14.63 17.37 -9.80
CA SER A 191 13.99 18.51 -9.12
C SER A 191 13.05 18.09 -8.01
N ALA A 192 12.27 17.04 -8.24
CA ALA A 192 11.29 16.48 -7.31
C ALA A 192 10.91 15.05 -7.71
N VAL A 193 10.46 14.24 -6.72
CA VAL A 193 9.97 12.89 -6.95
C VAL A 193 8.53 12.71 -6.46
N ILE A 194 7.67 12.14 -7.32
CA ILE A 194 6.32 11.72 -6.94
C ILE A 194 6.25 10.20 -7.07
N THR A 195 6.06 9.50 -5.96
CA THR A 195 5.89 8.05 -5.95
C THR A 195 4.44 7.67 -5.70
N MET A 196 3.97 6.62 -6.38
CA MET A 196 2.57 6.21 -6.39
C MET A 196 2.47 4.71 -6.08
N SER A 197 1.73 4.34 -5.03
CA SER A 197 1.64 2.95 -4.52
C SER A 197 3.02 2.29 -4.42
N THR A 198 4.03 3.03 -3.96
CA THR A 198 5.42 2.55 -3.92
C THR A 198 5.72 1.97 -2.55
N PRO A 199 6.11 0.69 -2.44
CA PRO A 199 6.46 0.08 -1.16
C PRO A 199 7.86 0.53 -0.74
N HIS A 200 7.97 1.61 0.05
CA HIS A 200 9.24 2.20 0.51
C HIS A 200 9.87 1.47 1.69
N THR A 201 9.07 0.92 2.62
CA THR A 201 9.61 0.33 3.86
C THR A 201 9.89 -1.17 3.75
N LEU A 202 9.03 -1.92 3.05
CA LEU A 202 9.14 -3.37 2.88
C LEU A 202 8.80 -3.76 1.46
N PRO A 203 9.59 -4.64 0.80
CA PRO A 203 9.26 -5.12 -0.53
C PRO A 203 8.01 -6.01 -0.52
N PRO A 204 7.23 -6.05 -1.62
CA PRO A 204 6.05 -6.89 -1.73
C PRO A 204 6.37 -8.39 -1.56
N ALA A 205 7.58 -8.80 -1.93
CA ALA A 205 8.08 -10.16 -1.76
C ALA A 205 9.52 -10.12 -1.22
N ARG A 206 9.74 -10.79 -0.08
CA ARG A 206 11.05 -10.89 0.60
C ARG A 206 11.77 -12.19 0.24
N LEU A 207 11.91 -12.44 -1.06
CA LEU A 207 12.47 -13.70 -1.57
C LEU A 207 13.96 -13.58 -1.94
N ASP A 208 14.48 -12.35 -2.03
CA ASP A 208 15.83 -12.05 -2.52
C ASP A 208 16.55 -11.11 -1.54
N SER A 209 17.76 -11.48 -1.12
CA SER A 209 18.60 -10.68 -0.22
C SER A 209 19.03 -9.36 -0.86
N ARG A 210 19.24 -9.34 -2.18
CA ARG A 210 19.68 -8.15 -2.92
C ARG A 210 18.59 -7.08 -2.99
N ILE A 211 17.32 -7.48 -3.06
CA ILE A 211 16.19 -6.54 -2.88
C ILE A 211 16.27 -5.89 -1.49
N SER A 212 16.56 -6.67 -0.45
CA SER A 212 16.68 -6.14 0.92
C SER A 212 17.82 -5.12 1.04
N GLU A 213 18.94 -5.34 0.35
CA GLU A 213 20.07 -4.39 0.29
C GLU A 213 19.70 -3.07 -0.41
N ILE A 214 18.95 -3.14 -1.52
CA ILE A 214 18.46 -1.95 -2.23
C ILE A 214 17.53 -1.14 -1.32
N TYR A 215 16.62 -1.79 -0.61
CA TYR A 215 15.74 -1.14 0.37
C TYR A 215 16.54 -0.49 1.50
N ALA A 216 17.52 -1.18 2.07
CA ALA A 216 18.38 -0.62 3.11
C ALA A 216 19.18 0.60 2.63
N ARG A 217 19.65 0.57 1.37
CA ARG A 217 20.31 1.73 0.72
C ARG A 217 19.33 2.88 0.53
N ASN A 218 18.14 2.61 0.02
CA ASN A 218 17.10 3.61 -0.20
C ASN A 218 16.70 4.30 1.11
N GLN A 219 16.58 3.56 2.22
CA GLN A 219 16.30 4.16 3.53
C GLN A 219 17.38 5.17 3.95
N LYS A 220 18.66 4.91 3.66
CA LYS A 220 19.75 5.88 3.92
C LYS A 220 19.63 7.12 3.02
N ILE A 221 19.31 6.93 1.74
CA ILE A 221 19.08 8.03 0.79
C ILE A 221 17.89 8.89 1.25
N LEU A 222 16.79 8.26 1.66
CA LEU A 222 15.60 8.97 2.12
C LEU A 222 15.85 9.81 3.38
N ALA A 223 16.82 9.41 4.21
CA ALA A 223 17.18 10.11 5.45
C ALA A 223 18.13 11.30 5.23
N ALA A 224 18.87 11.35 4.12
CA ALA A 224 19.94 12.33 3.90
C ALA A 224 19.71 13.27 2.71
N ASP A 225 18.95 12.86 1.69
CA ASP A 225 18.83 13.61 0.45
C ASP A 225 17.80 14.74 0.52
N HIS A 226 18.18 15.95 0.05
CA HIS A 226 17.36 17.16 0.10
C HIS A 226 16.27 17.24 -0.96
N THR A 227 16.31 16.40 -1.99
CA THR A 227 15.32 16.41 -3.08
C THR A 227 13.92 16.14 -2.51
N PRO A 228 12.94 17.03 -2.75
CA PRO A 228 11.56 16.84 -2.29
C PRO A 228 10.96 15.55 -2.86
N ILE A 229 10.35 14.74 -1.99
CA ILE A 229 9.62 13.54 -2.40
C ILE A 229 8.28 13.43 -1.68
N LEU A 230 7.26 13.11 -2.47
CA LEU A 230 5.91 12.86 -2.00
C LEU A 230 5.44 11.47 -2.42
N SER A 231 4.90 10.71 -1.47
CA SER A 231 4.36 9.37 -1.69
C SER A 231 2.84 9.35 -1.59
N LEU A 232 2.17 8.92 -2.66
CA LEU A 232 0.73 8.68 -2.72
C LEU A 232 0.42 7.20 -2.47
N CYS A 233 -0.43 6.92 -1.49
CA CYS A 233 -0.78 5.55 -1.09
C CYS A 233 -2.28 5.27 -1.30
N GLY A 234 -2.61 4.11 -1.88
CA GLY A 234 -4.00 3.76 -2.24
C GLY A 234 -4.91 3.38 -1.06
N GLY A 235 -4.33 3.13 0.13
CA GLY A 235 -5.09 2.76 1.33
C GLY A 235 -5.57 1.30 1.29
N ALA A 236 -6.74 1.02 1.84
CA ALA A 236 -7.24 -0.35 1.96
C ALA A 236 -7.57 -1.04 0.63
N THR A 237 -7.83 -0.26 -0.42
CA THR A 237 -8.21 -0.75 -1.76
C THR A 237 -7.01 -1.32 -2.52
N ASP A 238 -5.78 -0.94 -2.16
CA ASP A 238 -4.57 -1.55 -2.70
C ASP A 238 -4.33 -2.92 -2.04
N MET A 239 -4.71 -3.97 -2.76
CA MET A 239 -4.55 -5.36 -2.32
C MET A 239 -3.23 -5.99 -2.79
N MET A 240 -2.43 -5.28 -3.61
CA MET A 240 -1.16 -5.81 -4.11
C MET A 240 -0.02 -5.50 -3.14
N ILE A 241 -0.02 -4.31 -2.54
CA ILE A 241 0.96 -3.93 -1.54
C ILE A 241 0.27 -3.53 -0.23
N PRO A 242 0.82 -3.91 0.95
CA PRO A 242 0.36 -3.35 2.20
C PRO A 242 0.61 -1.84 2.23
N SER A 243 -0.44 -1.02 2.32
CA SER A 243 -0.30 0.45 2.26
C SER A 243 0.54 1.07 3.36
N GLU A 244 0.78 0.37 4.47
CA GLU A 244 1.74 0.79 5.50
C GLU A 244 3.19 0.75 4.97
N SER A 245 3.45 -0.10 3.97
CA SER A 245 4.74 -0.15 3.28
C SER A 245 5.01 1.07 2.41
N CYS A 246 3.96 1.81 2.03
CA CYS A 246 4.02 2.98 1.16
C CYS A 246 4.41 4.28 1.89
N ILE A 247 4.47 4.23 3.23
CA ILE A 247 4.78 5.37 4.08
C ILE A 247 6.28 5.69 4.02
N LEU A 248 6.62 6.96 3.78
CA LEU A 248 7.99 7.47 3.87
C LEU A 248 8.44 7.60 5.34
N PRO A 249 9.73 7.41 5.64
CA PRO A 249 10.25 7.59 7.00
C PRO A 249 10.03 9.03 7.48
N SER A 250 9.66 9.18 8.75
CA SER A 250 9.46 10.51 9.36
C SER A 250 10.81 11.21 9.53
N THR A 251 10.92 12.46 9.09
CA THR A 251 12.08 13.31 9.33
C THR A 251 12.08 13.77 10.78
N SER A 252 13.22 13.63 11.47
CA SER A 252 13.35 14.05 12.88
C SER A 252 13.16 15.56 12.99
N ARG A 253 12.21 16.01 13.83
CA ARG A 253 11.98 17.43 14.19
C ARG A 253 13.21 18.15 14.77
N ASN A 254 14.28 17.42 15.08
CA ASN A 254 15.51 17.97 15.68
C ASN A 254 16.60 18.33 14.66
N SER A 255 16.35 18.17 13.36
CA SER A 255 17.28 18.62 12.31
C SER A 255 16.97 20.06 11.90
N THR A 256 18.01 20.91 11.83
CA THR A 256 17.92 22.34 11.48
C THR A 256 17.54 22.58 10.01
N GLU A 257 17.59 21.55 9.17
CA GLU A 257 17.16 21.57 7.77
C GLU A 257 15.96 20.63 7.59
N GLN A 258 14.79 21.19 7.32
CA GLN A 258 13.54 20.44 7.22
C GLN A 258 13.43 19.81 5.82
N LEU A 259 13.85 18.54 5.70
CA LEU A 259 13.67 17.76 4.47
C LEU A 259 12.17 17.59 4.15
N PHE A 260 11.76 17.90 2.91
CA PHE A 260 10.37 17.69 2.47
C PHE A 260 10.11 16.23 2.10
N ARG A 261 9.54 15.49 3.06
CA ARG A 261 9.10 14.09 2.92
C ARG A 261 7.64 13.98 3.37
N ARG A 262 6.73 13.75 2.42
CA ARG A 262 5.29 13.68 2.71
C ARG A 262 4.69 12.39 2.18
N THR A 263 3.86 11.76 3.00
CA THR A 263 3.01 10.64 2.59
C THR A 263 1.57 11.10 2.65
N VAL A 264 0.79 10.86 1.60
CA VAL A 264 -0.64 11.19 1.54
C VAL A 264 -1.40 9.99 1.00
N PHE A 265 -2.40 9.55 1.76
CA PHE A 265 -3.31 8.51 1.30
C PHE A 265 -4.38 9.13 0.39
N THR A 266 -4.79 8.43 -0.66
CA THR A 266 -5.78 8.94 -1.62
C THR A 266 -7.15 9.21 -0.99
N SER A 267 -7.44 8.56 0.14
CA SER A 267 -8.63 8.84 0.97
C SER A 267 -8.55 10.19 1.71
N ALA A 268 -7.33 10.68 1.98
CA ALA A 268 -7.07 11.98 2.60
C ALA A 268 -6.82 13.09 1.58
N LEU A 269 -6.35 12.73 0.38
CA LEU A 269 -6.01 13.66 -0.69
C LEU A 269 -7.20 14.57 -1.02
N GLU A 270 -7.04 15.88 -0.75
CA GLU A 270 -8.09 16.87 -0.95
C GLU A 270 -8.58 16.89 -2.41
N GLY A 271 -9.90 16.81 -2.60
CA GLY A 271 -10.54 16.70 -3.90
C GLY A 271 -10.44 15.32 -4.57
N SER A 272 -9.94 14.30 -3.87
CA SER A 272 -10.04 12.89 -4.29
C SER A 272 -10.91 12.07 -3.34
N TRP A 273 -10.57 12.05 -2.04
CA TRP A 273 -11.28 11.33 -0.97
C TRP A 273 -11.77 9.92 -1.33
N THR A 274 -10.95 9.16 -2.05
CA THR A 274 -11.28 7.82 -2.51
C THR A 274 -10.14 6.86 -2.22
N GLY A 275 -10.46 5.64 -1.77
CA GLY A 275 -9.52 4.53 -1.84
C GLY A 275 -9.25 4.18 -3.30
N VAL A 276 -8.02 3.79 -3.61
CA VAL A 276 -7.61 3.50 -4.99
C VAL A 276 -6.80 2.22 -5.03
N GLY A 277 -7.18 1.30 -5.92
CA GLY A 277 -6.45 0.06 -6.17
C GLY A 277 -5.04 0.28 -6.73
N HIS A 278 -4.22 -0.77 -6.71
CA HIS A 278 -2.81 -0.67 -7.10
C HIS A 278 -2.60 -0.17 -8.54
N ARG A 279 -3.44 -0.63 -9.47
CA ARG A 279 -3.34 -0.27 -10.91
C ARG A 279 -4.06 1.04 -11.19
N GLU A 280 -5.13 1.27 -10.47
CA GLU A 280 -6.02 2.42 -10.51
C GLU A 280 -5.26 3.69 -10.15
N MET A 281 -4.23 3.59 -9.31
CA MET A 281 -3.40 4.71 -8.87
C MET A 281 -2.90 5.61 -10.01
N VAL A 282 -2.61 5.05 -11.19
CA VAL A 282 -2.07 5.82 -12.33
C VAL A 282 -3.12 6.30 -13.33
N TRP A 283 -4.38 5.84 -13.24
CA TRP A 283 -5.43 6.20 -14.21
C TRP A 283 -6.71 6.75 -13.59
N CYS A 284 -6.93 6.55 -12.29
CA CYS A 284 -8.02 7.10 -11.52
C CYS A 284 -8.03 8.62 -11.69
N HIS A 285 -9.12 9.16 -12.23
CA HIS A 285 -9.15 10.56 -12.61
C HIS A 285 -8.85 11.52 -11.46
N GLN A 286 -9.47 11.27 -10.31
CA GLN A 286 -9.33 12.08 -9.10
C GLN A 286 -7.87 12.25 -8.69
N VAL A 287 -7.09 11.16 -8.73
CA VAL A 287 -5.67 11.16 -8.36
C VAL A 287 -4.80 11.71 -9.49
N ARG A 288 -4.92 11.17 -10.71
CA ARG A 288 -4.05 11.55 -11.83
C ARG A 288 -4.14 13.04 -12.16
N TRP A 289 -5.33 13.64 -12.00
CA TRP A 289 -5.54 15.04 -12.31
C TRP A 289 -4.73 15.93 -11.38
N ARG A 290 -4.71 15.59 -10.08
CA ARG A 290 -3.91 16.27 -9.05
C ARG A 290 -2.42 16.07 -9.26
N VAL A 291 -1.99 14.83 -9.58
CA VAL A 291 -0.58 14.52 -9.90
C VAL A 291 -0.09 15.31 -11.11
N ALA A 292 -0.87 15.35 -12.19
CA ALA A 292 -0.55 16.11 -13.38
C ALA A 292 -0.47 17.62 -13.10
N ARG A 293 -1.41 18.14 -12.30
CA ARG A 293 -1.44 19.55 -11.90
C ARG A 293 -0.22 19.91 -11.06
N ALA A 294 0.14 19.08 -10.08
CA ALA A 294 1.33 19.25 -9.26
C ALA A 294 2.60 19.28 -10.12
N ALA A 295 2.72 18.38 -11.10
CA ALA A 295 3.88 18.33 -12.01
C ALA A 295 4.01 19.57 -12.90
N LEU A 296 2.89 20.10 -13.42
CA LEU A 296 2.88 21.34 -14.21
C LEU A 296 3.38 22.54 -13.40
N GLU A 297 2.89 22.66 -12.16
CA GLU A 297 3.23 23.77 -11.27
C GLU A 297 4.67 23.64 -10.73
N LEU A 298 5.16 22.41 -10.55
CA LEU A 298 6.57 22.14 -10.25
C LEU A 298 7.51 22.64 -11.36
N GLY A 299 7.07 22.53 -12.62
CA GLY A 299 7.81 23.05 -13.77
C GLY A 299 8.05 24.56 -13.75
N GLY A 300 7.28 25.31 -12.96
CA GLY A 300 7.48 26.75 -12.72
C GLY A 300 8.34 27.09 -11.50
N SER A 301 8.76 26.09 -10.69
CA SER A 301 9.42 26.29 -9.41
C SER A 301 10.95 26.16 -9.51
N SER A 302 11.68 27.15 -9.02
CA SER A 302 13.14 27.26 -9.12
C SER A 302 13.92 26.81 -7.88
N SER A 303 13.29 26.72 -6.71
CA SER A 303 13.95 26.33 -5.44
C SER A 303 13.32 25.10 -4.81
N ALA A 304 14.07 24.37 -3.98
CA ALA A 304 13.58 23.18 -3.28
C ALA A 304 12.39 23.50 -2.36
N GLU A 305 12.38 24.67 -1.72
CA GLU A 305 11.31 25.14 -0.84
C GLU A 305 10.02 25.41 -1.63
N THR A 306 10.12 26.11 -2.77
CA THR A 306 8.94 26.35 -3.64
C THR A 306 8.39 25.06 -4.25
N ARG A 307 9.27 24.08 -4.54
CA ARG A 307 8.86 22.75 -5.01
C ARG A 307 8.12 21.97 -3.92
N ALA A 308 8.62 22.02 -2.69
CA ALA A 308 7.97 21.44 -1.51
C ALA A 308 6.59 22.07 -1.27
N GLU A 309 6.48 23.40 -1.33
CA GLU A 309 5.22 24.12 -1.20
C GLU A 309 4.24 23.77 -2.32
N THR A 310 4.73 23.61 -3.56
CA THR A 310 3.90 23.21 -4.71
C THR A 310 3.34 21.80 -4.51
N LEU A 311 4.18 20.86 -4.06
CA LEU A 311 3.74 19.49 -3.74
C LEU A 311 2.70 19.49 -2.62
N ASP A 312 2.94 20.24 -1.54
CA ASP A 312 2.00 20.36 -0.42
C ASP A 312 0.68 21.00 -0.86
N THR A 313 0.72 22.02 -1.70
CA THR A 313 -0.49 22.71 -2.19
C THR A 313 -1.39 21.78 -3.01
N TRP A 314 -0.83 21.02 -3.95
CA TRP A 314 -1.63 20.23 -4.89
C TRP A 314 -1.90 18.80 -4.44
N LEU A 315 -1.09 18.27 -3.52
CA LEU A 315 -1.17 16.90 -3.02
C LEU A 315 -1.30 16.83 -1.48
N ARG A 316 -1.97 17.82 -0.85
CA ARG A 316 -2.25 17.88 0.60
C ARG A 316 -3.26 16.85 1.10
N ASP A 317 -3.11 16.50 2.37
CA ASP A 317 -4.02 15.67 3.18
C ASP A 317 -5.03 16.49 4.03
N GLY A 318 -4.89 17.82 4.06
CA GLY A 318 -5.74 18.72 4.84
C GLY A 318 -5.51 18.72 6.35
N ASN A 319 -4.52 17.98 6.86
CA ASN A 319 -4.22 17.88 8.29
C ASN A 319 -3.13 18.86 8.76
N HIS A 320 -2.52 19.58 7.83
CA HIS A 320 -1.54 20.64 8.10
C HIS A 320 -2.05 21.97 7.52
N LEU A 321 -1.71 23.06 8.20
CA LEU A 321 -1.98 24.40 7.68
C LEU A 321 -1.20 24.62 6.38
N PRO A 322 -1.78 25.34 5.41
CA PRO A 322 -1.05 25.78 4.22
C PRO A 322 0.25 26.51 4.61
N HIS A 323 1.32 26.28 3.85
CA HIS A 323 2.65 26.83 4.14
C HIS A 323 2.68 28.36 4.15
N SER A 324 2.04 29.02 3.18
CA SER A 324 1.86 30.47 3.14
C SER A 324 0.42 30.88 3.43
N LEU A 325 0.17 31.49 4.58
CA LEU A 325 -1.09 32.20 4.84
C LEU A 325 -0.93 33.67 4.40
N PRO A 326 -1.84 34.21 3.57
CA PRO A 326 -1.73 35.60 3.12
C PRO A 326 -1.79 36.56 4.33
N SER A 327 -0.77 37.39 4.47
CA SER A 327 -0.81 38.54 5.39
C SER A 327 -1.83 39.53 4.83
N ARG A 328 -2.93 39.75 5.58
CA ARG A 328 -4.01 40.65 5.18
C ARG A 328 -3.98 41.88 6.07
N ASP A 329 -4.25 43.02 5.46
CA ASP A 329 -4.48 44.26 6.18
C ASP A 329 -5.70 44.13 7.12
N GLY A 330 -5.70 44.93 8.18
CA GLY A 330 -6.82 44.99 9.11
C GLY A 330 -8.12 45.40 8.41
N LEU A 331 -9.24 44.84 8.84
CA LEU A 331 -10.56 45.23 8.35
C LEU A 331 -11.05 46.45 9.14
N LEU A 332 -11.28 47.57 8.45
CA LEU A 332 -11.88 48.77 9.03
C LEU A 332 -13.39 48.74 8.84
N LEU A 333 -14.13 48.80 9.95
CA LEU A 333 -15.60 48.78 9.99
C LEU A 333 -16.14 50.18 10.31
N ASP A 334 -15.89 51.13 9.40
CA ASP A 334 -16.25 52.54 9.59
C ASP A 334 -17.72 52.84 9.27
N ASP A 335 -18.34 52.08 8.37
CA ASP A 335 -19.74 52.20 7.98
C ASP A 335 -20.63 51.25 8.82
N PRO A 336 -21.57 51.77 9.63
CA PRO A 336 -22.49 50.93 10.41
C PRO A 336 -23.40 50.03 9.57
N THR A 337 -23.57 50.31 8.26
CA THR A 337 -24.40 49.49 7.37
C THR A 337 -23.64 48.33 6.71
N SER A 338 -22.31 48.30 6.85
CA SER A 338 -21.47 47.25 6.25
C SER A 338 -21.31 46.01 7.12
N PHE A 339 -21.86 46.01 8.34
CA PHE A 339 -21.77 44.88 9.25
C PHE A 339 -22.99 44.70 10.16
N ASP A 340 -23.26 43.45 10.54
CA ASP A 340 -24.25 43.09 11.55
C ASP A 340 -23.61 42.36 12.73
N ILE A 341 -24.01 42.71 13.95
CA ILE A 341 -23.62 41.99 15.17
C ILE A 341 -24.72 40.96 15.49
N LEU A 342 -24.35 39.69 15.51
CA LEU A 342 -25.26 38.58 15.81
C LEU A 342 -25.43 38.39 17.33
N PRO A 343 -26.56 37.81 17.79
CA PRO A 343 -26.71 37.42 19.20
C PRO A 343 -25.70 36.35 19.62
N ILE A 344 -25.34 36.34 20.92
CA ILE A 344 -24.48 35.30 21.51
C ILE A 344 -25.09 33.91 21.24
N GLY A 345 -24.28 32.98 20.74
CA GLY A 345 -24.69 31.60 20.46
C GLY A 345 -25.48 31.41 19.16
N HIS A 346 -25.71 32.46 18.37
CA HIS A 346 -26.35 32.33 17.06
C HIS A 346 -25.36 31.82 16.01
N SER A 347 -25.81 30.91 15.15
CA SER A 347 -25.04 30.46 13.97
C SER A 347 -25.53 31.18 12.72
N LEU A 348 -24.60 31.39 11.79
CA LEU A 348 -24.86 31.97 10.48
C LEU A 348 -25.13 30.85 9.47
N ALA A 349 -26.13 31.04 8.63
CA ALA A 349 -26.40 30.19 7.47
C ALA A 349 -26.94 31.05 6.32
N ILE A 350 -26.07 31.40 5.37
CA ILE A 350 -26.41 32.21 4.21
C ILE A 350 -26.39 31.34 2.96
N LYS A 351 -27.50 31.33 2.22
CA LYS A 351 -27.58 30.73 0.89
C LYS A 351 -27.45 31.82 -0.18
N SER A 352 -26.54 31.63 -1.13
CA SER A 352 -26.36 32.53 -2.28
C SER A 352 -26.07 34.01 -1.89
N PRO A 353 -24.95 34.29 -1.19
CA PRO A 353 -24.57 35.64 -0.78
C PRO A 353 -24.41 36.58 -1.98
N ARG A 354 -24.97 37.80 -1.91
CA ARG A 354 -25.11 38.73 -3.06
C ARG A 354 -24.33 40.04 -2.98
N SER A 355 -23.89 40.42 -1.79
CA SER A 355 -23.20 41.69 -1.54
C SER A 355 -22.05 41.46 -0.59
N THR A 356 -21.11 42.41 -0.60
CA THR A 356 -20.04 42.45 0.40
C THR A 356 -20.64 42.86 1.75
N HIS A 357 -20.42 42.05 2.79
CA HIS A 357 -20.96 42.30 4.14
C HIS A 357 -20.13 41.58 5.20
N ALA A 358 -20.06 42.13 6.41
CA ALA A 358 -19.40 41.51 7.55
C ALA A 358 -20.40 41.06 8.63
N TYR A 359 -20.21 39.88 9.19
CA TYR A 359 -21.01 39.36 10.31
C TYR A 359 -20.14 39.15 11.53
N LEU A 360 -20.44 39.85 12.63
CA LEU A 360 -19.71 39.79 13.90
C LEU A 360 -20.41 38.86 14.88
N PHE A 361 -19.67 37.88 15.39
CA PHE A 361 -20.12 36.88 16.35
C PHE A 361 -19.50 37.18 17.72
N PRO A 362 -20.29 37.52 18.74
CA PRO A 362 -19.76 37.73 20.08
C PRO A 362 -19.14 36.45 20.63
N VAL A 363 -17.93 36.55 21.20
CA VAL A 363 -17.23 35.40 21.80
C VAL A 363 -17.94 34.98 23.11
N PRO A 364 -18.39 33.72 23.26
CA PRO A 364 -18.99 33.23 24.50
C PRO A 364 -18.00 33.20 25.68
N ASP A 365 -18.49 33.30 26.92
CA ASP A 365 -17.68 33.31 28.16
C ASP A 365 -16.98 31.98 28.50
N GLY A 366 -16.98 30.98 27.60
CA GLY A 366 -16.38 29.66 27.81
C GLY A 366 -15.50 29.22 26.65
N SER A 367 -14.72 28.14 26.85
CA SER A 367 -13.86 27.58 25.80
C SER A 367 -14.68 27.22 24.57
N SER A 368 -14.48 27.98 23.51
CA SER A 368 -15.24 27.84 22.28
C SER A 368 -14.30 27.97 21.08
N LYS A 369 -14.59 27.16 20.07
CA LYS A 369 -13.90 27.15 18.80
C LYS A 369 -14.80 27.81 17.78
N PHE A 370 -14.24 28.66 16.94
CA PHE A 370 -14.97 29.30 15.86
C PHE A 370 -14.82 28.47 14.58
N VAL A 371 -15.94 28.13 13.95
CA VAL A 371 -15.97 27.27 12.76
C VAL A 371 -16.74 27.95 11.64
N VAL A 372 -16.19 27.90 10.42
CA VAL A 372 -16.82 28.43 9.20
C VAL A 372 -16.67 27.44 8.05
N TYR A 373 -17.75 27.27 7.30
CA TYR A 373 -17.87 26.45 6.11
C TYR A 373 -18.25 27.30 4.91
N VAL A 374 -17.57 27.10 3.78
CA VAL A 374 -17.83 27.82 2.53
C VAL A 374 -17.88 26.85 1.37
N GLU A 375 -19.02 26.74 0.69
CA GLU A 375 -19.16 25.95 -0.54
C GLU A 375 -19.10 26.83 -1.79
N LYS A 376 -18.43 26.36 -2.85
CA LYS A 376 -18.22 27.12 -4.11
C LYS A 376 -17.64 28.52 -3.88
N GLY A 377 -16.75 28.62 -2.90
CA GLY A 377 -16.04 29.83 -2.51
C GLY A 377 -14.63 29.51 -2.01
N ALA A 378 -13.91 30.52 -1.55
CA ALA A 378 -12.55 30.37 -1.06
C ALA A 378 -12.33 31.09 0.28
N ILE A 379 -11.54 30.45 1.14
CA ILE A 379 -10.82 31.11 2.24
C ILE A 379 -9.34 30.92 1.92
N LEU A 380 -8.73 31.95 1.32
CA LEU A 380 -7.39 31.83 0.74
C LEU A 380 -6.35 31.34 1.77
N PRO A 381 -5.42 30.46 1.37
CA PRO A 381 -5.20 29.99 -0.01
C PRO A 381 -6.06 28.78 -0.42
N VAL A 382 -6.96 28.27 0.44
CA VAL A 382 -7.72 27.04 0.17
C VAL A 382 -9.02 27.32 -0.57
N ALA A 383 -9.23 26.59 -1.67
CA ALA A 383 -10.38 26.73 -2.55
C ALA A 383 -10.59 25.46 -3.39
N PRO A 384 -11.84 25.12 -3.78
CA PRO A 384 -12.08 24.22 -4.91
C PRO A 384 -11.46 24.79 -6.19
N GLN A 385 -11.21 23.94 -7.20
CA GLN A 385 -10.56 24.37 -8.45
C GLN A 385 -11.31 25.53 -9.12
N ASN A 386 -12.64 25.47 -9.14
CA ASN A 386 -13.50 26.55 -9.63
C ASN A 386 -14.34 27.12 -8.48
N SER A 387 -13.72 27.95 -7.65
CA SER A 387 -14.32 28.52 -6.43
C SER A 387 -15.25 29.72 -6.64
N GLY A 388 -15.72 29.96 -7.87
CA GLY A 388 -16.58 31.11 -8.21
C GLY A 388 -16.02 32.46 -7.76
N SER A 389 -16.90 33.45 -7.60
CA SER A 389 -16.57 34.80 -7.11
C SER A 389 -16.66 34.94 -5.59
N LEU A 390 -17.07 33.90 -4.87
CA LEU A 390 -17.28 33.97 -3.42
C LEU A 390 -15.93 33.91 -2.69
N ARG A 391 -15.62 34.97 -1.96
CA ARG A 391 -14.42 35.06 -1.11
C ARG A 391 -14.85 35.35 0.32
N VAL A 392 -14.28 34.60 1.26
CA VAL A 392 -14.57 34.73 2.68
C VAL A 392 -13.26 34.93 3.42
N SER A 393 -13.29 35.82 4.40
CA SER A 393 -12.16 36.13 5.28
C SER A 393 -12.62 36.22 6.72
N VAL A 394 -11.79 35.73 7.63
CA VAL A 394 -12.10 35.66 9.06
C VAL A 394 -11.15 36.57 9.84
N TYR A 395 -11.72 37.44 10.66
CA TYR A 395 -10.99 38.40 11.48
C TYR A 395 -11.38 38.29 12.96
N GLY A 396 -10.49 38.73 13.83
CA GLY A 396 -10.72 38.88 15.26
C GLY A 396 -10.87 40.36 15.52
N CYS A 397 -12.08 40.77 15.90
CA CYS A 397 -12.42 42.16 16.15
C CYS A 397 -12.48 42.42 17.64
N SER A 398 -11.96 43.56 18.08
CA SER A 398 -12.02 43.96 19.47
C SER A 398 -12.32 45.44 19.63
N ARG A 399 -12.99 45.77 20.73
CA ARG A 399 -13.28 47.15 21.11
C ARG A 399 -13.19 47.30 22.63
N PRO A 400 -12.63 48.39 23.16
CA PRO A 400 -12.67 48.65 24.60
C PRO A 400 -14.13 48.65 25.10
N SER A 401 -14.42 47.86 26.13
CA SER A 401 -15.79 47.71 26.64
C SER A 401 -16.37 49.05 27.08
N GLY A 402 -17.60 49.35 26.63
CA GLY A 402 -18.28 50.61 26.91
C GLY A 402 -17.86 51.81 26.03
N SER A 403 -16.99 51.61 25.03
CA SER A 403 -16.66 52.65 24.05
C SER A 403 -17.59 52.61 22.83
N ASN A 404 -17.83 53.79 22.23
CA ASN A 404 -18.61 53.94 20.99
C ASN A 404 -17.75 53.92 19.72
N LEU A 405 -16.45 53.59 19.85
CA LEU A 405 -15.55 53.50 18.70
C LEU A 405 -15.92 52.28 17.83
N PRO A 406 -15.64 52.31 16.52
CA PRO A 406 -15.78 51.13 15.67
C PRO A 406 -14.79 50.05 16.13
N PRO A 407 -15.17 48.76 16.03
CA PRO A 407 -14.28 47.66 16.40
C PRO A 407 -13.09 47.58 15.43
N THR A 408 -11.89 47.34 15.97
CA THR A 408 -10.68 47.12 15.15
C THR A 408 -10.50 45.63 14.90
N CYS A 409 -10.35 45.23 13.63
CA CYS A 409 -10.31 43.83 13.22
C CYS A 409 -8.96 43.44 12.61
N ASN A 410 -8.34 42.39 13.15
CA ASN A 410 -7.08 41.85 12.66
C ASN A 410 -7.25 40.41 12.15
N SER A 411 -6.41 39.97 11.21
CA SER A 411 -6.50 38.62 10.66
C SER A 411 -6.24 37.55 11.73
N VAL A 412 -7.03 36.48 11.73
CA VAL A 412 -6.88 35.35 12.68
C VAL A 412 -6.13 34.22 12.01
N SER A 413 -5.16 33.64 12.72
CA SER A 413 -4.50 32.42 12.27
C SER A 413 -5.42 31.22 12.49
N PRO A 414 -5.70 30.41 11.44
CA PRO A 414 -6.52 29.21 11.59
C PRO A 414 -5.83 28.15 12.45
N ALA A 415 -6.60 27.45 13.27
CA ALA A 415 -6.23 26.15 13.85
C ALA A 415 -6.33 25.03 12.80
N ALA A 416 -7.31 25.12 11.89
CA ALA A 416 -7.41 24.27 10.71
C ALA A 416 -7.95 25.07 9.51
N LEU A 417 -7.40 24.82 8.33
CA LEU A 417 -7.89 25.35 7.07
C LEU A 417 -7.70 24.28 5.99
N LYS A 418 -8.81 23.69 5.54
CA LYS A 418 -8.79 22.52 4.65
C LYS A 418 -10.04 22.41 3.80
N LEU A 419 -9.99 21.56 2.78
CA LEU A 419 -11.15 21.18 1.99
C LEU A 419 -11.74 19.87 2.53
N ILE A 420 -13.07 19.80 2.69
CA ILE A 420 -13.80 18.58 3.08
C ILE A 420 -14.87 18.24 2.02
N PRO A 421 -15.23 16.96 1.84
CA PRO A 421 -16.28 16.57 0.91
C PRO A 421 -17.65 17.05 1.36
N ASN A 422 -18.57 17.26 0.42
CA ASN A 422 -20.00 17.42 0.67
C ASN A 422 -20.80 16.34 -0.09
N PRO A 423 -20.86 15.10 0.44
CA PRO A 423 -21.50 14.00 -0.27
C PRO A 423 -22.99 14.24 -0.49
N THR A 424 -23.51 13.87 -1.66
CA THR A 424 -24.95 13.95 -1.93
C THR A 424 -25.71 12.99 -1.00
N PRO A 425 -26.69 13.46 -0.23
CA PRO A 425 -27.52 12.60 0.63
C PRO A 425 -28.14 11.44 -0.15
N GLY A 426 -28.08 10.23 0.41
CA GLY A 426 -28.71 9.04 -0.19
C GLY A 426 -27.91 8.36 -1.32
N LYS A 427 -26.76 8.90 -1.74
CA LYS A 427 -25.81 8.21 -2.63
C LYS A 427 -24.67 7.56 -1.81
N PRO A 428 -24.06 6.46 -2.29
CA PRO A 428 -22.82 5.95 -1.70
C PRO A 428 -21.71 7.00 -1.85
N PHE A 429 -20.75 6.96 -0.93
CA PHE A 429 -19.59 7.84 -0.95
C PHE A 429 -18.29 7.04 -0.80
N PRO A 430 -17.30 7.26 -1.68
CA PRO A 430 -17.39 8.01 -2.93
C PRO A 430 -18.37 7.36 -3.92
N VAL A 431 -18.88 8.13 -4.90
CA VAL A 431 -19.81 7.60 -5.91
C VAL A 431 -19.02 6.69 -6.86
N PRO A 432 -19.40 5.41 -7.04
CA PRO A 432 -18.70 4.49 -7.95
C PRO A 432 -18.65 5.05 -9.37
N ASP A 433 -17.50 4.90 -10.04
CA ASP A 433 -17.21 5.34 -11.43
C ASP A 433 -17.38 6.83 -11.76
N GLU A 434 -18.00 7.63 -10.89
CA GLU A 434 -18.15 9.09 -11.01
C GLU A 434 -17.13 9.83 -10.13
N GLY A 435 -16.95 9.34 -8.90
CA GLY A 435 -16.05 9.92 -7.92
C GLY A 435 -16.46 11.32 -7.47
N PHE A 436 -15.45 12.16 -7.36
CA PHE A 436 -15.56 13.55 -6.94
C PHE A 436 -15.01 14.47 -8.05
N ASP A 437 -15.63 15.64 -8.26
CA ASP A 437 -15.15 16.65 -9.21
C ASP A 437 -14.18 17.64 -8.54
N GLU A 438 -13.20 18.15 -9.29
CA GLU A 438 -12.17 19.05 -8.75
C GLU A 438 -12.74 20.39 -8.23
N SER A 439 -13.94 20.75 -8.68
CA SER A 439 -14.65 21.98 -8.31
C SER A 439 -15.58 21.82 -7.12
N GLU A 440 -15.80 20.59 -6.65
CA GLU A 440 -16.64 20.31 -5.50
C GLU A 440 -15.82 20.44 -4.19
N GLY A 441 -16.52 20.53 -3.06
CA GLY A 441 -15.92 20.56 -1.73
C GLY A 441 -16.29 21.82 -0.95
N VAL A 442 -16.17 21.70 0.37
CA VAL A 442 -16.47 22.77 1.32
C VAL A 442 -15.17 23.16 2.01
N VAL A 443 -14.84 24.44 1.98
CA VAL A 443 -13.70 24.97 2.72
C VAL A 443 -14.11 25.05 4.19
N ALA A 444 -13.40 24.33 5.05
CA ALA A 444 -13.56 24.33 6.49
C ALA A 444 -12.44 25.15 7.14
N PHE A 445 -12.83 26.14 7.93
CA PHE A 445 -11.95 26.99 8.72
C PHE A 445 -12.30 26.82 10.20
N GLU A 446 -11.29 26.56 11.02
CA GLU A 446 -11.39 26.45 12.47
C GLU A 446 -10.39 27.43 13.09
N ALA A 447 -10.78 28.19 14.11
CA ALA A 447 -9.87 29.06 14.86
C ALA A 447 -10.26 29.19 16.33
N ASP A 448 -9.25 29.39 17.17
CA ASP A 448 -9.42 29.61 18.60
C ASP A 448 -9.39 31.11 18.89
N ILE A 449 -10.52 31.65 19.36
CA ILE A 449 -10.69 33.06 19.69
C ILE A 449 -11.09 33.14 21.16
N GLN A 450 -10.24 33.76 21.97
CA GLN A 450 -10.43 33.82 23.41
C GLN A 450 -11.21 35.07 23.82
N PRO A 451 -12.10 34.97 24.83
CA PRO A 451 -12.78 36.13 25.38
C PRO A 451 -11.81 37.03 26.15
N SER A 452 -12.14 38.31 26.27
CA SER A 452 -11.40 39.28 27.09
C SER A 452 -12.34 39.97 28.06
N SER A 453 -11.87 40.21 29.29
CA SER A 453 -12.65 40.96 30.29
C SER A 453 -12.59 42.48 30.11
N SER A 454 -11.60 42.97 29.36
CA SER A 454 -11.36 44.42 29.16
C SER A 454 -11.83 44.92 27.79
N TYR A 455 -12.14 44.00 26.88
CA TYR A 455 -12.54 44.29 25.51
C TYR A 455 -13.75 43.45 25.14
N ASP A 456 -14.69 44.06 24.44
CA ASP A 456 -15.71 43.33 23.70
C ASP A 456 -15.00 42.66 22.51
N VAL A 457 -15.04 41.34 22.42
CA VAL A 457 -14.36 40.55 21.38
C VAL A 457 -15.40 39.86 20.49
N TRP A 458 -15.17 39.94 19.17
CA TRP A 458 -15.97 39.26 18.16
C TRP A 458 -15.09 38.48 17.19
N ALA A 459 -15.60 37.36 16.69
CA ALA A 459 -15.15 36.79 15.43
C ALA A 459 -15.92 37.46 14.29
N SER A 460 -15.26 37.90 13.23
CA SER A 460 -15.90 38.53 12.07
C SER A 460 -15.71 37.67 10.83
N VAL A 461 -16.82 37.40 10.13
CA VAL A 461 -16.83 36.76 8.81
C VAL A 461 -17.14 37.82 7.78
N HIS A 462 -16.11 38.23 7.04
CA HIS A 462 -16.22 39.19 5.95
C HIS A 462 -16.39 38.43 4.63
N ILE A 463 -17.52 38.69 3.97
CA ILE A 463 -17.96 38.02 2.76
C ILE A 463 -17.85 39.01 1.61
N GLU A 464 -17.20 38.59 0.53
CA GLU A 464 -17.15 39.31 -0.74
C GLU A 464 -17.76 38.40 -1.80
N SER A 465 -18.85 38.81 -2.43
CA SER A 465 -19.52 38.02 -3.46
C SER A 465 -20.04 38.90 -4.57
N ALA A 466 -19.67 38.56 -5.81
CA ALA A 466 -20.24 39.12 -7.04
C ALA A 466 -21.24 38.16 -7.73
N GLY A 467 -21.53 36.99 -7.13
CA GLY A 467 -22.28 35.89 -7.75
C GLY A 467 -23.47 35.42 -6.92
N LYS A 468 -24.33 34.54 -7.48
CA LYS A 468 -25.53 33.99 -6.80
C LYS A 468 -25.41 32.49 -6.51
N THR A 469 -24.21 31.99 -6.21
CA THR A 469 -23.94 30.56 -6.03
C THR A 469 -23.13 30.30 -4.76
N GLY A 470 -23.30 29.12 -4.17
CA GLY A 470 -22.63 28.72 -2.93
C GLY A 470 -23.41 29.10 -1.68
N TRP A 471 -22.87 28.69 -0.53
CA TRP A 471 -23.43 28.97 0.79
C TRP A 471 -22.32 29.09 1.82
N ILE A 472 -22.64 29.76 2.92
CA ILE A 472 -21.75 29.96 4.06
C ILE A 472 -22.50 29.54 5.31
N ALA A 473 -21.86 28.75 6.16
CA ALA A 473 -22.36 28.46 7.51
C ALA A 473 -21.25 28.64 8.53
N GLY A 474 -21.54 29.14 9.72
CA GLY A 474 -20.50 29.30 10.75
C GLY A 474 -21.01 29.78 12.10
N GLY A 475 -20.16 29.68 13.11
CA GLY A 475 -20.51 30.06 14.48
C GLY A 475 -19.55 29.47 15.52
N PHE A 476 -19.81 29.77 16.79
CA PHE A 476 -19.07 29.19 17.90
C PHE A 476 -19.61 27.81 18.27
N VAL A 477 -18.69 26.87 18.44
CA VAL A 477 -18.94 25.54 19.01
C VAL A 477 -18.18 25.40 20.31
N ALA A 478 -18.65 24.55 21.21
CA ALA A 478 -17.96 24.33 22.46
C ALA A 478 -16.75 23.38 22.24
N ASP A 479 -15.57 23.73 22.77
CA ASP A 479 -14.27 23.14 22.40
C ASP A 479 -13.81 21.91 23.23
N ASN A 480 -14.74 21.15 23.81
CA ASN A 480 -14.37 20.01 24.65
C ASN A 480 -14.49 18.72 23.83
N VAL A 481 -13.35 18.05 23.66
CA VAL A 481 -13.27 16.71 23.07
C VAL A 481 -14.04 15.71 23.94
N ILE A 482 -14.90 14.90 23.32
CA ILE A 482 -15.61 13.82 23.98
C ILE A 482 -14.63 12.65 24.11
N VAL A 483 -14.02 12.49 25.29
CA VAL A 483 -13.17 11.35 25.59
C VAL A 483 -14.04 10.22 26.13
N HIS A 484 -13.98 9.05 25.49
CA HIS A 484 -14.72 7.87 25.93
C HIS A 484 -13.76 6.72 26.26
N ASP A 485 -13.67 6.39 27.55
CA ASP A 485 -12.76 5.37 28.10
C ASP A 485 -13.33 3.95 27.94
N ALA A 486 -13.60 3.54 26.70
CA ALA A 486 -13.94 2.15 26.40
C ALA A 486 -12.67 1.29 26.47
N SER A 487 -12.72 0.12 27.11
CA SER A 487 -11.58 -0.80 27.13
C SER A 487 -11.26 -1.35 25.73
N ALA A 488 -9.99 -1.62 25.44
CA ALA A 488 -9.53 -2.15 24.15
C ALA A 488 -10.25 -3.44 23.71
N LEU A 489 -10.66 -4.26 24.68
CA LEU A 489 -11.38 -5.52 24.48
C LEU A 489 -12.88 -5.35 24.26
N ALA A 490 -13.46 -4.25 24.73
CA ALA A 490 -14.90 -4.02 24.67
C ALA A 490 -15.50 -4.22 23.27
N PRO A 491 -14.97 -3.62 22.18
CA PRO A 491 -15.59 -3.72 20.85
C PRO A 491 -15.51 -5.13 20.23
N PHE A 492 -14.64 -6.01 20.76
CA PHE A 492 -14.51 -7.40 20.30
C PHE A 492 -15.59 -8.32 20.91
N ILE A 493 -16.17 -7.91 22.04
CA ILE A 493 -17.12 -8.73 22.82
C ILE A 493 -18.52 -8.13 22.80
N ARG A 494 -18.64 -6.79 22.79
CA ARG A 494 -19.92 -6.06 22.88
C ARG A 494 -19.90 -4.76 22.07
N ILE A 495 -21.10 -4.19 21.90
CA ILE A 495 -21.28 -2.87 21.27
C ILE A 495 -20.81 -1.78 22.24
N VAL A 496 -19.98 -0.86 21.75
CA VAL A 496 -19.58 0.36 22.46
C VAL A 496 -20.43 1.51 21.96
N THR A 497 -21.21 2.13 22.84
CA THR A 497 -22.08 3.27 22.52
C THR A 497 -21.47 4.55 23.06
N VAL A 498 -21.23 5.52 22.18
CA VAL A 498 -20.72 6.84 22.53
C VAL A 498 -21.85 7.85 22.39
N ASP A 499 -22.28 8.43 23.50
CA ASP A 499 -23.33 9.45 23.50
C ASP A 499 -22.75 10.82 23.14
N ILE A 500 -23.46 11.57 22.29
CA ILE A 500 -23.13 12.94 21.92
C ILE A 500 -24.11 13.88 22.67
N PRO A 501 -23.64 14.67 23.65
CA PRO A 501 -24.52 15.50 24.47
C PRO A 501 -25.32 16.53 23.66
N ALA A 502 -26.59 16.72 24.02
CA ALA A 502 -27.48 17.71 23.38
C ALA A 502 -26.93 19.14 23.43
N SER A 503 -26.19 19.51 24.48
CA SER A 503 -25.54 20.83 24.61
C SER A 503 -24.47 21.09 23.55
N ARG A 504 -23.83 20.04 23.00
CA ARG A 504 -22.87 20.13 21.88
C ARG A 504 -23.57 20.16 20.52
N LEU A 505 -24.82 19.71 20.47
CA LEU A 505 -25.60 19.59 19.25
C LEU A 505 -26.44 20.84 18.93
N ASN A 506 -26.53 21.81 19.84
CA ASN A 506 -27.31 23.04 19.65
C ASN A 506 -26.62 24.06 18.71
N ALA A 507 -25.31 23.95 18.50
CA ALA A 507 -24.61 24.65 17.42
C ALA A 507 -24.38 23.73 16.21
N GLY A 508 -24.24 22.41 16.43
CA GLY A 508 -24.31 21.35 15.40
C GLY A 508 -23.31 21.44 14.25
N LEU A 509 -22.32 22.34 14.35
CA LEU A 509 -21.32 22.58 13.30
C LEU A 509 -20.16 21.59 13.36
N TRP A 510 -19.66 21.27 14.55
CA TRP A 510 -18.43 20.49 14.76
C TRP A 510 -18.45 19.75 16.10
N SER A 511 -17.94 18.53 16.13
CA SER A 511 -17.75 17.74 17.36
C SER A 511 -16.59 16.76 17.19
N GLN A 512 -15.76 16.60 18.23
CA GLN A 512 -14.63 15.66 18.23
C GLN A 512 -14.80 14.62 19.33
N ILE A 513 -14.55 13.36 18.98
CA ILE A 513 -14.62 12.18 19.84
C ILE A 513 -13.27 11.48 19.79
N HIS A 514 -12.70 11.24 20.98
CA HIS A 514 -11.43 10.53 21.15
C HIS A 514 -11.64 9.24 21.95
N LEU A 515 -11.24 8.10 21.38
CA LEU A 515 -11.33 6.78 22.02
C LEU A 515 -9.91 6.22 22.26
N PRO A 516 -9.26 6.57 23.39
CA PRO A 516 -7.81 6.39 23.57
C PRO A 516 -7.36 4.93 23.62
N ALA A 517 -8.21 4.02 24.14
CA ALA A 517 -7.86 2.62 24.32
C ALA A 517 -8.26 1.71 23.15
N MET A 518 -8.88 2.25 22.08
CA MET A 518 -9.19 1.47 20.87
C MET A 518 -7.92 1.09 20.11
N LEU A 519 -7.90 -0.10 19.50
CA LEU A 519 -6.73 -0.60 18.77
C LEU A 519 -6.68 0.00 17.36
N SER A 520 -5.65 0.77 17.04
CA SER A 520 -5.43 1.34 15.71
C SER A 520 -4.43 0.48 14.93
N ASN A 521 -4.94 -0.54 14.25
CA ASN A 521 -4.13 -1.56 13.57
C ASN A 521 -4.76 -2.00 12.23
N ALA A 522 -3.91 -2.29 11.25
CA ALA A 522 -4.28 -2.73 9.90
C ALA A 522 -5.10 -4.03 9.86
N LEU A 523 -5.03 -4.83 10.93
CA LEU A 523 -5.70 -6.12 11.04
C LEU A 523 -7.12 -6.01 11.61
N VAL A 524 -7.54 -4.86 12.12
CA VAL A 524 -8.85 -4.70 12.77
C VAL A 524 -9.69 -3.68 12.01
N VAL A 525 -10.95 -4.04 11.78
CA VAL A 525 -11.93 -3.16 11.16
C VAL A 525 -13.07 -2.93 12.13
N TYR A 526 -13.44 -1.67 12.34
CA TYR A 526 -14.58 -1.30 13.17
C TYR A 526 -15.76 -0.90 12.31
N ARG A 527 -16.93 -1.41 12.64
CA ARG A 527 -18.21 -0.96 12.11
C ARG A 527 -18.74 0.15 12.99
N VAL A 528 -19.17 1.25 12.38
CA VAL A 528 -19.84 2.36 13.05
C VAL A 528 -21.26 2.51 12.53
N ALA A 529 -22.23 2.69 13.42
CA ALA A 529 -23.60 3.05 13.04
C ALA A 529 -24.10 4.24 13.89
N PRO A 530 -24.61 5.30 13.25
CA PRO A 530 -25.13 6.46 13.95
C PRO A 530 -26.44 6.13 14.68
N ILE A 531 -26.60 6.67 15.88
CA ILE A 531 -27.85 6.62 16.65
C ILE A 531 -28.62 7.90 16.32
N LEU A 532 -29.72 7.75 15.59
CA LEU A 532 -30.55 8.86 15.12
C LEU A 532 -31.71 9.12 16.08
N LYS A 533 -32.00 10.40 16.39
CA LYS A 533 -33.20 10.76 17.14
C LYS A 533 -34.42 10.64 16.23
N SER A 534 -35.45 9.90 16.66
CA SER A 534 -36.64 9.61 15.86
C SER A 534 -37.56 10.84 15.73
N SER A 535 -37.34 11.69 14.71
CA SER A 535 -38.39 12.43 13.98
C SER A 535 -37.78 13.28 12.85
N SER A 536 -38.20 12.99 11.60
CA SER A 536 -38.03 13.78 10.36
C SER A 536 -36.78 13.55 9.48
N PRO A 537 -36.91 13.55 8.13
CA PRO A 537 -35.82 13.64 7.15
C PRO A 537 -35.06 14.98 7.14
N ALA A 538 -35.20 15.81 8.17
CA ALA A 538 -34.63 17.16 8.26
C ALA A 538 -33.10 17.20 8.08
N CYS A 539 -32.39 16.19 8.57
CA CYS A 539 -30.92 16.13 8.62
C CYS A 539 -30.25 15.95 7.25
N ALA A 540 -30.97 15.36 6.29
CA ALA A 540 -30.49 15.23 4.91
C ALA A 540 -30.64 16.53 4.10
N ASN A 541 -31.47 17.47 4.58
CA ASN A 541 -31.78 18.73 3.89
C ASN A 541 -30.90 19.91 4.38
N GLU A 542 -29.97 19.64 5.30
CA GLU A 542 -28.99 20.59 5.79
C GLU A 542 -27.96 20.92 4.69
N LEU A 543 -27.34 22.11 4.78
CA LEU A 543 -26.34 22.57 3.80
C LEU A 543 -25.12 21.64 3.75
N LEU A 544 -24.69 21.17 4.92
CA LEU A 544 -23.71 20.11 5.10
C LEU A 544 -24.32 19.03 6.00
N PRO A 545 -24.82 17.92 5.42
CA PRO A 545 -25.27 16.77 6.19
C PRO A 545 -24.15 16.25 7.10
N PRO A 546 -24.48 15.62 8.25
CA PRO A 546 -23.46 15.10 9.16
C PRO A 546 -22.47 14.15 8.48
N LEU A 547 -21.21 14.56 8.49
CA LEU A 547 -20.07 13.89 7.86
C LEU A 547 -19.09 13.46 8.95
N LEU A 548 -18.89 12.16 9.08
CA LEU A 548 -17.89 11.58 9.96
C LEU A 548 -16.53 11.57 9.27
N MET A 549 -15.57 12.29 9.83
CA MET A 549 -14.16 12.22 9.50
C MET A 549 -13.46 11.29 10.50
N HIS A 550 -12.79 10.26 10.01
CA HIS A 550 -11.95 9.36 10.79
C HIS A 550 -10.49 9.61 10.41
N THR A 551 -9.67 10.05 11.38
CA THR A 551 -8.24 10.30 11.17
C THR A 551 -7.45 9.26 11.95
N THR A 552 -6.64 8.46 11.26
CA THR A 552 -5.84 7.37 11.87
C THR A 552 -4.42 7.84 12.15
N LYS A 553 -3.87 8.56 11.18
CA LYS A 553 -2.56 9.22 11.16
C LYS A 553 -2.72 10.55 10.42
N PRO A 554 -1.81 11.52 10.61
CA PRO A 554 -1.84 12.77 9.85
C PRO A 554 -1.87 12.57 8.32
N SER A 555 -1.36 11.47 7.79
CA SER A 555 -1.36 11.16 6.35
C SER A 555 -2.60 10.43 5.84
N GLU A 556 -3.47 9.94 6.74
CA GLU A 556 -4.61 9.09 6.41
C GLU A 556 -5.88 9.54 7.13
N THR A 557 -6.85 9.99 6.32
CA THR A 557 -8.17 10.43 6.72
C THR A 557 -9.20 9.73 5.84
N HIS A 558 -10.37 9.42 6.41
CA HIS A 558 -11.51 8.86 5.69
C HIS A 558 -12.77 9.66 6.04
N TYR A 559 -13.68 9.80 5.09
CA TYR A 559 -14.93 10.54 5.26
C TYR A 559 -16.13 9.63 5.00
N TYR A 560 -17.13 9.69 5.87
CA TYR A 560 -18.32 8.85 5.81
C TYR A 560 -19.59 9.67 6.06
N PRO A 561 -20.53 9.73 5.10
CA PRO A 561 -21.83 10.35 5.35
C PRO A 561 -22.60 9.54 6.40
N LEU A 562 -23.07 10.20 7.46
CA LEU A 562 -23.83 9.53 8.53
C LEU A 562 -25.32 9.38 8.19
N MET A 563 -25.81 10.12 7.19
CA MET A 563 -27.19 9.99 6.71
C MET A 563 -27.28 8.85 5.69
N ARG A 564 -28.11 7.84 6.02
CA ARG A 564 -28.31 6.58 5.29
C ARG A 564 -28.11 6.68 3.78
N SER A 565 -27.09 5.98 3.29
CA SER A 565 -27.21 4.99 2.22
C SER A 565 -26.14 3.90 2.39
N PRO A 566 -26.42 2.65 2.01
CA PRO A 566 -25.41 1.58 2.01
C PRO A 566 -24.21 1.97 1.12
N PRO A 567 -23.00 1.47 1.42
CA PRO A 567 -22.66 0.40 2.36
C PRO A 567 -22.42 0.85 3.82
N GLN A 568 -22.12 -0.13 4.69
CA GLN A 568 -21.84 0.07 6.12
C GLN A 568 -20.60 0.94 6.33
N ILE A 569 -20.57 1.75 7.39
CA ILE A 569 -19.40 2.58 7.73
C ILE A 569 -18.36 1.68 8.39
N LEU A 570 -17.28 1.38 7.67
CA LEU A 570 -16.19 0.54 8.12
C LEU A 570 -14.91 1.36 8.28
N LEU A 571 -14.50 1.55 9.53
CA LEU A 571 -13.26 2.23 9.91
C LEU A 571 -12.10 1.24 9.92
N HIS A 572 -11.01 1.61 9.27
CA HIS A 572 -9.76 0.87 9.26
C HIS A 572 -8.59 1.83 9.43
N SER A 573 -7.43 1.30 9.77
CA SER A 573 -6.25 2.10 10.06
C SER A 573 -4.99 1.47 9.51
N HIS A 574 -4.12 2.27 8.91
CA HIS A 574 -2.77 1.88 8.53
C HIS A 574 -1.74 2.37 9.58
N SER A 575 -2.18 2.53 10.83
CA SER A 575 -1.33 3.02 11.93
C SER A 575 -0.24 2.05 12.35
N SER A 576 -0.57 0.77 12.42
CA SER A 576 0.38 -0.31 12.73
C SER A 576 0.07 -1.55 11.89
N ALA A 577 1.10 -2.30 11.54
CA ALA A 577 0.97 -3.55 10.78
C ALA A 577 2.09 -4.54 11.11
N PRO A 578 1.89 -5.83 10.82
CA PRO A 578 2.90 -6.86 11.03
C PRO A 578 4.20 -6.53 10.29
N CYS A 579 5.35 -6.87 10.90
CA CYS A 579 6.68 -6.71 10.33
C CYS A 579 7.15 -5.25 10.06
N ILE A 580 6.40 -4.23 10.47
CA ILE A 580 6.82 -2.82 10.41
C ILE A 580 7.22 -2.38 11.82
N THR A 581 8.52 -2.32 12.08
CA THR A 581 9.08 -2.05 13.42
C THR A 581 9.37 -0.57 13.71
N GLY A 582 8.94 0.36 12.82
CA GLY A 582 9.34 1.77 12.86
C GLY A 582 8.31 2.77 13.41
N THR A 583 7.07 2.38 13.69
CA THR A 583 6.06 3.29 14.26
C THR A 583 6.14 3.23 15.78
N ARG A 584 6.49 4.36 16.43
CA ARG A 584 6.53 4.46 17.90
C ARG A 584 5.22 3.90 18.50
N PHE A 585 5.33 3.10 19.57
CA PHE A 585 4.22 2.44 20.26
C PHE A 585 3.05 3.37 20.66
N THR A 586 3.26 4.68 20.70
CA THR A 586 2.22 5.67 21.01
C THR A 586 1.19 5.88 19.89
N GLN A 587 1.45 5.43 18.66
CA GLN A 587 0.51 5.56 17.51
C GLN A 587 -0.36 4.31 17.28
N THR A 588 -0.23 3.24 18.08
CA THR A 588 -0.96 1.98 17.87
C THR A 588 -2.33 1.94 18.56
N ARG A 589 -2.67 2.98 19.32
CA ARG A 589 -3.91 3.11 20.08
C ARG A 589 -4.52 4.49 19.91
N GLY A 590 -5.84 4.56 19.98
CA GLY A 590 -6.59 5.79 19.75
C GLY A 590 -7.40 5.74 18.45
N LEU A 591 -8.67 6.11 18.53
CA LEU A 591 -9.52 6.40 17.38
C LEU A 591 -9.99 7.87 17.48
N ASP A 592 -9.62 8.67 16.50
CA ASP A 592 -10.02 10.08 16.40
C ASP A 592 -11.14 10.25 15.38
N LEU A 593 -12.31 10.64 15.87
CA LEU A 593 -13.51 10.84 15.08
C LEU A 593 -13.95 12.30 15.19
N THR A 594 -14.15 12.97 14.06
CA THR A 594 -14.69 14.34 14.02
C THR A 594 -15.96 14.33 13.18
N ILE A 595 -16.99 15.02 13.63
CA ILE A 595 -18.25 15.16 12.91
C ILE A 595 -18.37 16.61 12.44
N TYR A 596 -18.40 16.80 11.13
CA TYR A 596 -18.70 18.07 10.46
C TYR A 596 -20.18 18.10 10.07
N SER A 597 -20.86 19.23 10.24
CA SER A 597 -22.29 19.35 9.94
C SER A 597 -22.66 20.84 9.81
N SER A 598 -23.78 21.17 9.16
CA SER A 598 -24.40 22.51 9.26
C SER A 598 -25.71 22.50 10.05
N ALA A 599 -26.08 21.35 10.62
CA ALA A 599 -27.39 21.13 11.21
C ALA A 599 -27.62 22.01 12.43
N SER A 600 -28.68 22.80 12.39
CA SER A 600 -29.16 23.58 13.55
C SER A 600 -29.87 22.70 14.59
N SER A 601 -30.21 21.45 14.24
CA SER A 601 -30.92 20.51 15.09
C SER A 601 -30.15 19.20 15.28
N SER A 602 -30.12 18.72 16.53
CA SER A 602 -29.35 17.58 17.04
C SER A 602 -29.77 16.20 16.50
N CYS A 603 -29.61 15.96 15.21
CA CYS A 603 -30.04 14.76 14.51
C CYS A 603 -29.42 13.44 15.01
N ILE A 604 -28.17 13.50 15.46
CA ILE A 604 -27.39 12.36 15.91
C ILE A 604 -27.27 12.45 17.43
N SER A 605 -27.71 11.41 18.14
CA SER A 605 -27.57 11.32 19.60
C SER A 605 -26.32 10.58 20.04
N GLY A 606 -25.71 9.79 19.17
CA GLY A 606 -24.53 9.00 19.51
C GLY A 606 -24.03 8.13 18.35
N LEU A 607 -22.96 7.40 18.59
CA LEU A 607 -22.38 6.42 17.68
C LEU A 607 -22.35 5.05 18.36
N SER A 608 -22.66 3.99 17.62
CA SER A 608 -22.44 2.61 18.04
C SER A 608 -21.25 2.02 17.28
N ILE A 609 -20.30 1.42 18.00
CA ILE A 609 -19.02 0.93 17.47
C ILE A 609 -18.85 -0.55 17.85
N THR A 610 -18.54 -1.39 16.87
CA THR A 610 -18.28 -2.84 17.04
C THR A 610 -17.16 -3.29 16.11
N VAL A 611 -16.48 -4.39 16.41
CA VAL A 611 -15.60 -5.03 15.41
C VAL A 611 -16.43 -5.65 14.28
N ASP A 612 -16.02 -5.41 13.04
CA ASP A 612 -16.53 -6.11 11.88
C ASP A 612 -15.69 -7.36 11.62
N TRP A 613 -16.18 -8.52 12.06
CA TRP A 613 -15.42 -9.77 11.94
C TRP A 613 -15.19 -10.21 10.51
N TRP A 614 -16.12 -9.96 9.59
CA TRP A 614 -15.97 -10.35 8.19
C TRP A 614 -14.83 -9.58 7.54
N ALA A 615 -14.83 -8.25 7.65
CA ALA A 615 -13.75 -7.42 7.13
C ALA A 615 -12.43 -7.65 7.87
N THR A 616 -12.47 -7.85 9.18
CA THR A 616 -11.27 -8.17 10.01
C THR A 616 -10.62 -9.48 9.56
N VAL A 617 -11.40 -10.55 9.34
CA VAL A 617 -10.92 -11.85 8.84
C VAL A 617 -10.35 -11.71 7.41
N GLY A 618 -10.97 -10.90 6.56
CA GLY A 618 -10.45 -10.58 5.22
C GLY A 618 -9.09 -9.88 5.27
N ARG A 619 -8.89 -8.97 6.23
CA ARG A 619 -7.59 -8.32 6.46
C ARG A 619 -6.54 -9.34 6.89
N TRP A 620 -6.89 -10.30 7.74
CA TRP A 620 -5.94 -11.33 8.18
C TRP A 620 -5.49 -12.21 7.01
N GLY A 621 -6.43 -12.70 6.20
CA GLY A 621 -6.11 -13.52 5.03
C GLY A 621 -5.15 -12.82 4.07
N THR A 622 -5.46 -11.55 3.75
CA THR A 622 -4.69 -10.75 2.77
C THR A 622 -3.33 -10.30 3.30
N ARG A 623 -3.17 -10.16 4.62
CA ARG A 623 -1.89 -9.77 5.26
C ARG A 623 -0.99 -10.94 5.63
N TYR A 624 -1.54 -12.12 5.92
CA TYR A 624 -0.77 -13.28 6.39
C TYR A 624 -0.61 -14.40 5.35
N MET A 625 -1.08 -14.26 4.12
CA MET A 625 -0.94 -15.31 3.09
C MET A 625 0.51 -15.77 2.88
N GLN A 626 1.47 -14.84 2.78
CA GLN A 626 2.89 -15.17 2.64
C GLN A 626 3.46 -15.82 3.92
N THR A 627 3.00 -15.36 5.09
CA THR A 627 3.37 -15.96 6.37
C THR A 627 2.86 -17.38 6.47
N ALA A 628 1.62 -17.66 6.08
CA ALA A 628 1.05 -19.00 6.06
C ALA A 628 1.86 -19.92 5.13
N PHE A 629 2.23 -19.46 3.94
CA PHE A 629 3.11 -20.19 3.03
C PHE A 629 4.48 -20.48 3.66
N SER A 630 5.11 -19.46 4.24
CA SER A 630 6.41 -19.58 4.90
C SER A 630 6.36 -20.51 6.11
N TRP A 631 5.26 -20.49 6.86
CA TRP A 631 5.00 -21.39 7.98
C TRP A 631 4.76 -22.83 7.51
N SER A 632 4.11 -23.05 6.38
CA SER A 632 4.01 -24.39 5.81
C SER A 632 5.39 -24.94 5.43
N VAL A 633 6.24 -24.13 4.78
CA VAL A 633 7.65 -24.49 4.52
C VAL A 633 8.37 -24.78 5.84
N GLY A 634 8.22 -23.90 6.83
CA GLY A 634 8.83 -24.00 8.15
C GLY A 634 8.38 -25.23 8.94
N VAL A 635 7.09 -25.57 8.91
CA VAL A 635 6.54 -26.78 9.54
C VAL A 635 7.09 -28.03 8.85
N VAL A 636 7.15 -28.07 7.52
CA VAL A 636 7.78 -29.19 6.81
C VAL A 636 9.27 -29.28 7.14
N ALA A 637 9.96 -28.14 7.15
CA ALA A 637 11.36 -28.06 7.53
C ALA A 637 11.56 -28.48 8.99
N LEU A 638 10.66 -28.14 9.90
CA LEU A 638 10.68 -28.52 11.31
C LEU A 638 10.30 -29.98 11.52
N ILE A 639 9.45 -30.58 10.70
CA ILE A 639 9.17 -32.03 10.73
C ILE A 639 10.39 -32.80 10.20
N LEU A 640 11.02 -32.31 9.14
CA LEU A 640 12.30 -32.84 8.66
C LEU A 640 13.40 -32.65 9.69
N LEU A 641 13.46 -31.46 10.29
CA LEU A 641 14.43 -31.10 11.29
C LEU A 641 14.16 -31.87 12.56
N ASP A 642 12.94 -32.10 13.04
CA ASP A 642 12.58 -32.97 14.18
C ASP A 642 12.92 -34.44 13.86
N GLY A 643 12.68 -34.87 12.62
CA GLY A 643 13.17 -36.15 12.09
C GLY A 643 14.70 -36.25 12.12
N TRP A 644 15.43 -35.13 12.00
CA TRP A 644 16.89 -35.02 12.09
C TRP A 644 17.41 -34.63 13.50
N MET A 645 16.57 -34.02 14.32
CA MET A 645 16.79 -33.35 15.61
C MET A 645 15.93 -33.97 16.71
N ARG A 646 15.79 -35.30 16.68
CA ARG A 646 15.91 -36.09 17.92
C ARG A 646 17.27 -35.88 18.65
N VAL A 647 17.97 -34.77 18.34
CA VAL A 647 18.96 -34.00 19.09
C VAL A 647 18.53 -32.50 19.07
N GLY A 648 17.81 -32.03 20.09
CA GLY A 648 17.91 -30.66 20.63
C GLY A 648 16.93 -29.54 20.19
N GLU A 649 16.33 -28.87 21.18
CA GLU A 649 15.20 -27.91 21.17
C GLU A 649 15.44 -26.42 20.76
N LYS A 650 14.32 -25.77 20.34
CA LYS A 650 13.67 -24.49 20.77
C LYS A 650 13.50 -23.35 19.74
N ALA A 651 12.26 -22.84 19.63
CA ALA A 651 11.78 -21.88 18.63
C ALA A 651 10.86 -20.79 19.24
N ASP A 652 11.25 -19.51 19.14
CA ASP A 652 10.47 -18.39 19.71
C ASP A 652 10.34 -17.12 18.83
N TYR A 653 10.64 -17.13 17.52
CA TYR A 653 10.86 -15.86 16.76
C TYR A 653 9.99 -15.55 15.51
N TYR A 654 8.89 -16.25 15.22
CA TYR A 654 8.36 -16.25 13.84
C TYR A 654 7.06 -15.51 13.53
N LEU A 655 6.37 -14.89 14.50
CA LEU A 655 5.01 -14.34 14.27
C LEU A 655 4.93 -12.81 14.15
N GLY A 656 5.96 -12.07 14.58
CA GLY A 656 6.00 -10.60 14.43
C GLY A 656 4.86 -9.85 15.15
N THR A 657 4.14 -10.48 16.08
CA THR A 657 2.99 -9.92 16.82
C THR A 657 3.43 -9.16 18.10
N GLY A 658 4.60 -8.53 18.09
CA GLY A 658 5.22 -7.96 19.29
C GLY A 658 4.26 -7.12 20.14
N GLY A 659 4.03 -7.56 21.39
CA GLY A 659 3.45 -6.74 22.46
C GLY A 659 1.92 -6.66 22.59
N GLU A 660 1.12 -7.25 21.69
CA GLU A 660 -0.36 -7.17 21.78
C GLU A 660 -1.01 -8.55 21.99
N VAL A 661 -1.26 -8.91 23.25
CA VAL A 661 -1.82 -10.20 23.72
C VAL A 661 -3.15 -10.55 23.02
N LEU A 662 -3.90 -9.53 22.61
CA LEU A 662 -5.16 -9.65 21.87
C LEU A 662 -5.04 -10.38 20.53
N LEU A 663 -3.91 -10.26 19.86
CA LEU A 663 -3.67 -10.85 18.54
C LEU A 663 -2.98 -12.23 18.62
N ALA A 664 -2.69 -12.71 19.82
CA ALA A 664 -2.08 -14.03 20.05
C ALA A 664 -2.88 -15.21 19.46
N PRO A 665 -4.24 -15.21 19.40
CA PRO A 665 -4.99 -16.32 18.79
C PRO A 665 -4.73 -16.55 17.30
N ILE A 666 -4.13 -15.59 16.58
CA ILE A 666 -3.73 -15.77 15.17
C ILE A 666 -2.65 -16.85 15.04
N ALA A 667 -1.78 -17.00 16.03
CA ALA A 667 -0.68 -17.96 16.03
C ALA A 667 -1.14 -19.44 15.90
N PRO A 668 -1.98 -19.97 16.82
CA PRO A 668 -2.48 -21.34 16.69
C PRO A 668 -3.37 -21.52 15.44
N LEU A 669 -4.09 -20.48 15.01
CA LEU A 669 -4.87 -20.53 13.77
C LEU A 669 -3.97 -20.71 12.53
N LEU A 670 -2.89 -19.93 12.42
CA LEU A 670 -1.90 -20.06 11.35
C LEU A 670 -1.20 -21.41 11.38
N LEU A 671 -0.90 -21.94 12.57
CA LEU A 671 -0.32 -23.28 12.71
C LEU A 671 -1.27 -24.38 12.21
N CYS A 672 -2.56 -24.28 12.56
CA CYS A 672 -3.60 -25.20 12.06
C CYS A 672 -3.71 -25.13 10.53
N ILE A 673 -3.73 -23.93 9.97
CA ILE A 673 -3.79 -23.75 8.51
C ILE A 673 -2.52 -24.29 7.86
N ALA A 674 -1.34 -23.96 8.38
CA ALA A 674 -0.07 -24.40 7.82
C ALA A 674 0.04 -25.93 7.82
N THR A 675 -0.32 -26.59 8.93
CA THR A 675 -0.31 -28.06 9.04
C THR A 675 -1.33 -28.71 8.11
N GLY A 676 -2.53 -28.12 7.95
CA GLY A 676 -3.52 -28.60 7.01
C GLY A 676 -3.14 -28.41 5.55
N ILE A 677 -2.52 -27.28 5.17
CA ILE A 677 -2.02 -27.11 3.79
C ILE A 677 -0.92 -28.12 3.51
N VAL A 678 -0.01 -28.38 4.47
CA VAL A 678 1.00 -29.44 4.34
C VAL A 678 0.35 -30.81 4.11
N ALA A 679 -0.72 -31.13 4.84
CA ALA A 679 -1.49 -32.35 4.61
C ALA A 679 -2.13 -32.36 3.20
N VAL A 680 -2.75 -31.27 2.75
CA VAL A 680 -3.33 -31.19 1.40
C VAL A 680 -2.26 -31.38 0.32
N THR A 681 -1.10 -30.72 0.45
CA THR A 681 0.03 -30.89 -0.49
C THR A 681 0.53 -32.33 -0.52
N TRP A 682 0.60 -33.01 0.63
CA TRP A 682 0.93 -34.43 0.69
C TRP A 682 -0.05 -35.31 -0.11
N TRP A 683 -1.35 -35.03 -0.02
CA TRP A 683 -2.37 -35.73 -0.80
C TRP A 683 -2.26 -35.45 -2.30
N ILE A 684 -2.02 -34.19 -2.68
CA ILE A 684 -1.77 -33.81 -4.08
C ILE A 684 -0.56 -34.54 -4.64
N LEU A 685 0.56 -34.61 -3.90
CA LEU A 685 1.75 -35.34 -4.33
C LEU A 685 1.46 -36.83 -4.52
N ARG A 686 0.70 -37.47 -3.63
CA ARG A 686 0.26 -38.87 -3.80
C ARG A 686 -0.60 -39.05 -5.05
N LEU A 687 -1.53 -38.12 -5.32
CA LEU A 687 -2.34 -38.13 -6.55
C LEU A 687 -1.48 -37.95 -7.81
N LEU A 688 -0.50 -37.05 -7.80
CA LEU A 688 0.43 -36.82 -8.91
C LEU A 688 1.35 -38.02 -9.16
N MET A 689 1.72 -38.74 -8.09
CA MET A 689 2.52 -39.96 -8.21
C MET A 689 1.73 -41.12 -8.79
N TRP A 690 0.41 -41.19 -8.62
CA TRP A 690 -0.42 -42.30 -9.12
C TRP A 690 -0.24 -42.60 -10.62
N PRO A 691 -0.37 -41.63 -11.56
CA PRO A 691 -0.13 -41.90 -12.98
C PRO A 691 1.34 -42.24 -13.27
N ILE A 692 2.29 -41.63 -12.54
CA ILE A 692 3.73 -41.90 -12.70
C ILE A 692 4.05 -43.32 -12.24
N ALA A 693 3.43 -43.80 -11.16
CA ALA A 693 3.56 -45.15 -10.64
C ALA A 693 3.01 -46.18 -11.64
N LEU A 694 1.89 -45.89 -12.31
CA LEU A 694 1.36 -46.74 -13.39
C LEU A 694 2.32 -46.85 -14.58
N ILE A 695 2.99 -45.75 -14.94
CA ILE A 695 4.02 -45.73 -15.98
C ILE A 695 5.25 -46.50 -15.50
N ALA A 696 5.71 -46.25 -14.27
CA ALA A 696 6.87 -46.93 -13.67
C ALA A 696 6.66 -48.46 -13.65
N ARG A 697 5.47 -48.96 -13.29
CA ARG A 697 5.10 -50.38 -13.36
C ARG A 697 5.35 -51.03 -14.74
N ARG A 698 5.24 -50.26 -15.83
CA ARG A 698 5.50 -50.75 -17.19
C ARG A 698 6.98 -50.78 -17.56
N PHE A 699 7.80 -49.92 -16.96
CA PHE A 699 9.22 -49.77 -17.28
C PHE A 699 10.17 -50.45 -16.28
N THR A 700 9.73 -50.75 -15.05
CA THR A 700 10.54 -51.41 -14.01
C THR A 700 10.99 -52.83 -14.36
N LYS A 701 10.44 -53.44 -15.42
CA LYS A 701 10.84 -54.78 -15.89
C LYS A 701 12.13 -54.79 -16.72
N LYS A 702 12.77 -53.65 -17.02
CA LYS A 702 13.90 -53.60 -17.96
C LYS A 702 14.95 -52.53 -17.62
N SER A 703 15.81 -52.77 -16.62
CA SER A 703 17.19 -52.24 -16.58
C SER A 703 17.95 -52.77 -15.36
N SER A 704 18.86 -53.73 -15.58
CA SER A 704 19.87 -54.16 -14.62
C SER A 704 21.23 -53.59 -15.06
N GLY A 705 21.56 -52.41 -14.57
CA GLY A 705 22.87 -51.79 -14.72
C GLY A 705 23.01 -50.60 -13.77
N GLU A 706 23.74 -50.76 -12.67
CA GLU A 706 24.10 -49.65 -11.79
C GLU A 706 25.09 -48.72 -12.51
N PRO A 707 24.82 -47.40 -12.63
CA PRO A 707 25.77 -46.47 -13.21
C PRO A 707 27.01 -46.33 -12.30
N GLY A 708 28.21 -46.50 -12.86
CA GLY A 708 29.48 -46.43 -12.12
C GLY A 708 29.73 -45.07 -11.45
N ARG A 709 30.48 -45.04 -10.34
CA ARG A 709 30.83 -43.82 -9.56
C ARG A 709 31.38 -42.68 -10.42
N VAL A 710 32.17 -42.99 -11.45
CA VAL A 710 32.75 -42.00 -12.37
C VAL A 710 31.67 -41.27 -13.18
N SER A 711 30.60 -41.96 -13.59
CA SER A 711 29.49 -41.37 -14.35
C SER A 711 28.75 -40.28 -13.56
N VAL A 712 28.65 -40.44 -12.24
CA VAL A 712 27.94 -39.50 -11.35
C VAL A 712 28.71 -38.20 -11.18
N TYR A 713 30.01 -38.27 -10.87
CA TYR A 713 30.83 -37.06 -10.75
C TYR A 713 30.93 -36.30 -12.07
N VAL A 714 30.95 -37.01 -13.20
CA VAL A 714 30.90 -36.41 -14.53
C VAL A 714 29.57 -35.71 -14.77
N SER A 715 28.43 -36.33 -14.44
CA SER A 715 27.10 -35.71 -14.57
C SER A 715 26.96 -34.46 -13.70
N ILE A 716 27.35 -34.53 -12.41
CA ILE A 716 27.33 -33.38 -11.50
C ILE A 716 28.24 -32.26 -12.02
N SER A 717 29.43 -32.59 -12.51
CA SER A 717 30.37 -31.60 -13.08
C SER A 717 29.81 -30.95 -14.34
N ILE A 718 29.19 -31.73 -15.24
CA ILE A 718 28.52 -31.20 -16.44
C ILE A 718 27.37 -30.26 -16.06
N ILE A 719 26.53 -30.65 -15.09
CA ILE A 719 25.43 -29.79 -14.61
C ILE A 719 26.00 -28.51 -14.00
N CYS A 720 27.06 -28.58 -13.18
CA CYS A 720 27.69 -27.39 -12.61
C CYS A 720 28.30 -26.48 -13.67
N ILE A 721 28.92 -27.03 -14.71
CA ILE A 721 29.47 -26.27 -15.84
C ILE A 721 28.35 -25.63 -16.66
N LEU A 722 27.27 -26.37 -16.95
CA LEU A 722 26.10 -25.82 -17.64
C LEU A 722 25.46 -24.69 -16.83
N ILE A 723 25.39 -24.84 -15.51
CA ILE A 723 24.88 -23.76 -14.64
C ILE A 723 25.81 -22.57 -14.67
N PHE A 724 27.13 -22.78 -14.59
CA PHE A 724 28.09 -21.68 -14.62
C PHE A 724 28.06 -20.89 -15.93
N LEU A 725 27.80 -21.57 -17.06
CA LEU A 725 27.93 -20.96 -18.38
C LEU A 725 26.61 -20.48 -19.00
N ILE A 726 25.49 -21.17 -18.77
CA ILE A 726 24.28 -20.98 -19.59
C ILE A 726 23.00 -21.03 -18.76
N LEU A 727 22.82 -22.04 -17.91
CA LEU A 727 21.54 -22.34 -17.27
C LEU A 727 21.45 -21.75 -15.86
N PRO A 728 20.34 -21.11 -15.47
CA PRO A 728 20.13 -20.72 -14.09
C PRO A 728 20.02 -21.97 -13.20
N TRP A 729 20.56 -21.91 -11.99
CA TRP A 729 20.56 -23.05 -11.05
C TRP A 729 19.14 -23.57 -10.73
N GLN A 730 18.14 -22.71 -10.87
CA GLN A 730 16.72 -22.97 -10.71
C GLN A 730 16.21 -24.08 -11.65
N ILE A 731 16.75 -24.20 -12.88
CA ILE A 731 16.43 -25.31 -13.80
C ILE A 731 16.93 -26.63 -13.24
N ALA A 732 18.14 -26.66 -12.69
CA ALA A 732 18.69 -27.86 -12.08
C ALA A 732 17.88 -28.28 -10.85
N PHE A 733 17.42 -27.32 -10.03
CA PHE A 733 16.54 -27.61 -8.89
C PHE A 733 15.21 -28.24 -9.33
N LEU A 734 14.57 -27.68 -10.37
CA LEU A 734 13.35 -28.26 -10.94
C LEU A 734 13.59 -29.68 -11.47
N GLY A 735 14.72 -29.90 -12.16
CA GLY A 735 15.15 -31.24 -12.59
C GLY A 735 15.29 -32.22 -11.42
N CYS A 736 15.96 -31.81 -10.34
CA CYS A 736 16.08 -32.59 -9.11
C CYS A 736 14.71 -32.95 -8.52
N TRP A 737 13.76 -32.00 -8.49
CA TRP A 737 12.40 -32.26 -8.02
C TRP A 737 11.66 -33.28 -8.88
N ILE A 738 11.73 -33.18 -10.22
CA ILE A 738 11.09 -34.14 -11.14
C ILE A 738 11.67 -35.55 -10.96
N ILE A 739 12.99 -35.67 -10.87
CA ILE A 739 13.69 -36.95 -10.68
C ILE A 739 13.32 -37.58 -9.34
N HIS A 740 13.24 -36.78 -8.27
CA HIS A 740 12.88 -37.27 -6.95
C HIS A 740 11.40 -37.66 -6.85
N LEU A 741 10.50 -36.93 -7.53
CA LEU A 741 9.09 -37.31 -7.68
C LEU A 741 8.93 -38.68 -8.35
N TYR A 742 9.67 -38.92 -9.45
CA TYR A 742 9.69 -40.22 -10.12
C TYR A 742 10.25 -41.33 -9.21
N THR A 743 11.33 -41.02 -8.47
CA THR A 743 11.96 -41.96 -7.53
C THR A 743 11.00 -42.37 -6.41
N CYS A 744 10.26 -41.41 -5.85
CA CYS A 744 9.20 -41.67 -4.86
C CYS A 744 8.08 -42.53 -5.47
N ALA A 745 7.61 -42.22 -6.69
CA ALA A 745 6.55 -42.98 -7.35
C ALA A 745 6.98 -44.43 -7.65
N ALA A 746 8.19 -44.63 -8.16
CA ALA A 746 8.77 -45.94 -8.41
C ALA A 746 8.99 -46.74 -7.12
N SER A 747 9.30 -46.07 -6.00
CA SER A 747 9.44 -46.74 -4.70
C SER A 747 8.11 -47.22 -4.11
N GLN A 748 7.01 -46.46 -4.30
CA GLN A 748 5.66 -46.87 -3.87
C GLN A 748 5.23 -48.15 -4.58
N VAL A 749 5.51 -48.26 -5.89
CA VAL A 749 5.23 -49.47 -6.68
C VAL A 749 5.92 -50.71 -6.08
N LYS A 750 7.19 -50.58 -5.72
CA LYS A 750 7.95 -51.70 -5.13
C LYS A 750 7.40 -52.13 -3.77
N ILE A 751 6.94 -51.19 -2.95
CA ILE A 751 6.30 -51.50 -1.65
C ILE A 751 4.95 -52.20 -1.84
N ASP A 752 4.15 -51.73 -2.80
CA ASP A 752 2.87 -52.37 -3.12
C ASP A 752 3.08 -53.81 -3.64
N ASP A 753 4.09 -54.03 -4.51
CA ASP A 753 4.42 -55.34 -5.07
C ASP A 753 4.99 -56.30 -3.99
N ASP A 754 5.96 -55.86 -3.16
CA ASP A 754 6.54 -56.65 -2.05
C ASP A 754 5.48 -57.00 -0.98
N GLY A 755 4.55 -56.08 -0.71
CA GLY A 755 3.42 -56.31 0.21
C GLY A 755 2.42 -57.36 -0.28
N THR A 756 2.38 -57.60 -1.61
CA THR A 756 1.49 -58.57 -2.24
C THR A 756 2.14 -59.97 -2.29
N GLU A 757 3.45 -60.07 -2.53
CA GLU A 757 4.20 -61.35 -2.59
C GLU A 757 4.41 -62.02 -1.22
N SER A 758 4.50 -61.25 -0.13
CA SER A 758 4.63 -61.79 1.24
C SER A 758 3.42 -62.60 1.75
N SER A 759 2.34 -62.67 0.96
CA SER A 759 1.13 -63.46 1.26
C SER A 759 1.09 -64.84 0.59
N SER A 760 2.05 -65.20 -0.25
CA SER A 760 2.17 -66.54 -0.86
C SER A 760 3.41 -67.28 -0.35
N SER A 761 3.21 -68.27 0.51
CA SER A 761 4.24 -69.19 0.98
C SER A 761 4.71 -70.14 -0.14
N GLY A 762 6.00 -70.17 -0.44
CA GLY A 762 6.63 -71.18 -1.30
C GLY A 762 8.17 -71.14 -1.25
N ASP A 763 8.74 -72.20 -0.67
CA ASP A 763 10.12 -72.75 -0.59
C ASP A 763 11.40 -71.91 -0.82
N PRO A 764 12.46 -72.10 0.01
CA PRO A 764 13.71 -71.35 -0.07
C PRO A 764 14.85 -72.17 -0.73
N GLU A 765 15.07 -72.04 -2.04
CA GLU A 765 16.36 -72.42 -2.64
C GLU A 765 16.80 -71.41 -3.71
N GLY A 766 17.56 -70.41 -3.25
CA GLY A 766 18.30 -69.47 -4.09
C GLY A 766 19.22 -68.61 -3.20
N PRO A 767 20.45 -68.29 -3.62
CA PRO A 767 21.36 -67.48 -2.81
C PRO A 767 20.76 -66.08 -2.59
N PRO A 768 20.90 -65.48 -1.40
CA PRO A 768 20.24 -64.22 -1.10
C PRO A 768 20.89 -63.10 -1.91
N ALA A 769 20.15 -62.57 -2.89
CA ALA A 769 20.44 -61.24 -3.41
C ALA A 769 20.21 -60.25 -2.26
N TYR A 770 21.30 -59.74 -1.70
CA TYR A 770 21.29 -58.78 -0.59
C TYR A 770 20.79 -57.41 -1.08
N THR A 771 19.50 -57.30 -1.38
CA THR A 771 18.80 -56.02 -1.50
C THR A 771 17.64 -56.06 -0.52
N LYS A 772 17.88 -55.53 0.69
CA LYS A 772 16.86 -55.39 1.73
C LYS A 772 15.62 -54.69 1.12
N PRO A 773 14.40 -55.23 1.30
CA PRO A 773 13.18 -54.58 0.81
C PRO A 773 13.07 -53.18 1.42
N MET A 774 12.60 -52.23 0.62
CA MET A 774 12.52 -50.84 1.04
C MET A 774 11.42 -50.71 2.10
N THR A 775 11.78 -50.21 3.27
CA THR A 775 10.82 -50.12 4.39
C THR A 775 9.85 -48.96 4.18
N ASN A 776 8.63 -49.07 4.75
CA ASN A 776 7.65 -47.97 4.74
C ASN A 776 8.24 -46.65 5.30
N ASP A 777 9.15 -46.75 6.28
CA ASP A 777 9.82 -45.60 6.88
C ASP A 777 10.78 -44.90 5.91
N GLU A 778 11.52 -45.66 5.09
CA GLU A 778 12.38 -45.11 4.03
C GLU A 778 11.57 -44.42 2.93
N HIS A 779 10.41 -44.97 2.58
CA HIS A 779 9.49 -44.32 1.64
C HIS A 779 8.92 -43.02 2.22
N ASN A 780 8.47 -43.05 3.48
CA ASN A 780 7.97 -41.86 4.16
C ASN A 780 9.04 -40.77 4.26
N HIS A 781 10.30 -41.15 4.50
CA HIS A 781 11.44 -40.21 4.48
C HIS A 781 11.63 -39.56 3.11
N ASN A 782 11.65 -40.34 2.04
CA ASN A 782 11.77 -39.81 0.67
C ASN A 782 10.60 -38.88 0.32
N MET A 783 9.39 -39.24 0.75
CA MET A 783 8.19 -38.41 0.59
C MET A 783 8.26 -37.10 1.37
N LEU A 784 8.86 -37.08 2.56
CA LEU A 784 9.09 -35.85 3.32
C LEU A 784 10.10 -34.93 2.61
N VAL A 785 11.18 -35.48 2.07
CA VAL A 785 12.15 -34.71 1.26
C VAL A 785 11.49 -34.14 0.01
N LEU A 786 10.65 -34.93 -0.67
CA LEU A 786 9.88 -34.48 -1.83
C LEU A 786 8.90 -33.36 -1.47
N LEU A 787 8.19 -33.51 -0.34
CA LEU A 787 7.29 -32.49 0.18
C LEU A 787 8.04 -31.18 0.44
N TRP A 788 9.20 -31.24 1.09
CA TRP A 788 10.04 -30.05 1.32
C TRP A 788 10.51 -29.39 0.03
N MET A 789 11.05 -30.17 -0.91
CA MET A 789 11.44 -29.63 -2.22
C MET A 789 10.26 -29.00 -2.96
N THR A 790 9.05 -29.57 -2.83
CA THR A 790 7.82 -29.01 -3.41
C THR A 790 7.47 -27.64 -2.82
N TRP A 791 7.66 -27.47 -1.51
CA TRP A 791 7.44 -26.20 -0.82
C TRP A 791 8.52 -25.14 -1.11
N LEU A 792 9.70 -25.55 -1.60
CA LEU A 792 10.73 -24.64 -2.10
C LEU A 792 10.49 -24.19 -3.55
N LEU A 793 9.72 -24.94 -4.35
CA LEU A 793 9.46 -24.57 -5.76
C LEU A 793 8.90 -23.15 -5.93
N PRO A 794 7.93 -22.66 -5.13
CA PRO A 794 7.44 -21.30 -5.28
C PRO A 794 8.45 -20.19 -4.96
N LEU A 795 9.55 -20.50 -4.25
CA LEU A 795 10.66 -19.57 -4.05
C LEU A 795 11.59 -19.52 -5.27
N VAL A 796 11.74 -20.67 -5.96
CA VAL A 796 12.62 -20.86 -7.12
C VAL A 796 11.93 -20.45 -8.43
N ALA A 797 10.62 -20.69 -8.55
CA ALA A 797 9.84 -20.50 -9.77
C ALA A 797 9.80 -19.05 -10.29
N PRO A 798 9.69 -18.00 -9.45
CA PRO A 798 9.71 -16.62 -9.93
C PRO A 798 10.92 -16.27 -10.78
N VAL A 799 12.12 -16.67 -10.33
CA VAL A 799 13.36 -16.37 -11.05
C VAL A 799 13.44 -17.15 -12.35
N LEU A 800 12.95 -18.40 -12.37
CA LEU A 800 12.85 -19.18 -13.62
C LEU A 800 11.91 -18.50 -14.63
N VAL A 801 10.78 -17.98 -14.19
CA VAL A 801 9.83 -17.24 -15.04
C VAL A 801 10.48 -15.97 -15.60
N VAL A 802 11.19 -15.21 -14.76
CA VAL A 802 11.97 -14.03 -15.19
C VAL A 802 13.00 -14.43 -16.25
N TRP A 803 13.76 -15.49 -15.99
CA TRP A 803 14.81 -15.96 -16.89
C TRP A 803 14.27 -16.39 -18.25
N VAL A 804 13.21 -17.21 -18.29
CA VAL A 804 12.56 -17.65 -19.53
C VAL A 804 12.04 -16.45 -20.32
N ARG A 805 11.36 -15.51 -19.66
CA ARG A 805 10.86 -14.28 -20.30
C ARG A 805 11.98 -13.42 -20.85
N THR A 806 13.06 -13.25 -20.08
CA THR A 806 14.24 -12.49 -20.50
C THR A 806 14.90 -13.15 -21.72
N LEU A 807 15.04 -14.48 -21.74
CA LEU A 807 15.58 -15.21 -22.88
C LEU A 807 14.70 -15.06 -24.14
N MET A 808 13.37 -15.09 -23.98
CA MET A 808 12.43 -14.89 -25.09
C MET A 808 12.50 -13.49 -25.71
N THR A 809 12.92 -12.49 -24.94
CA THR A 809 12.85 -11.08 -25.34
C THR A 809 14.21 -10.50 -25.72
N ALA A 810 15.26 -10.82 -24.97
CA ALA A 810 16.63 -10.36 -25.20
C ALA A 810 17.54 -11.41 -25.88
N GLY A 811 17.05 -12.64 -26.11
CA GLY A 811 17.81 -13.71 -26.74
C GLY A 811 19.04 -14.18 -25.94
N LEU A 812 19.98 -14.83 -26.62
CA LEU A 812 21.24 -15.33 -26.03
C LEU A 812 22.21 -14.21 -25.61
N THR A 813 21.93 -12.95 -25.95
CA THR A 813 22.70 -11.76 -25.57
C THR A 813 22.33 -11.23 -24.18
N ALA A 814 21.34 -11.83 -23.52
CA ALA A 814 20.96 -11.44 -22.16
C ALA A 814 22.11 -11.66 -21.16
N HIS A 815 22.53 -10.57 -20.50
CA HIS A 815 23.45 -10.63 -19.36
C HIS A 815 22.67 -11.05 -18.12
N PHE A 816 22.96 -12.23 -17.59
CA PHE A 816 22.37 -12.72 -16.35
C PHE A 816 23.46 -12.73 -15.27
N ASP A 817 23.53 -11.67 -14.48
CA ASP A 817 24.45 -11.60 -13.34
C ASP A 817 23.77 -12.16 -12.09
N GLY A 818 24.29 -13.27 -11.55
CA GLY A 818 23.95 -13.79 -10.22
C GLY A 818 23.25 -15.15 -10.16
N ASP A 819 22.59 -15.60 -11.23
CA ASP A 819 21.84 -16.87 -11.26
C ASP A 819 22.64 -18.10 -11.74
N HIS A 820 23.88 -17.89 -12.15
CA HIS A 820 24.77 -18.92 -12.68
C HIS A 820 25.75 -19.48 -11.65
N ASN A 821 25.43 -19.36 -10.36
CA ASN A 821 26.27 -19.92 -9.29
C ASN A 821 25.81 -21.34 -8.90
N PRO A 822 26.56 -22.40 -9.27
CA PRO A 822 26.18 -23.79 -8.99
C PRO A 822 26.16 -24.12 -7.49
N ALA A 823 26.83 -23.32 -6.65
CA ALA A 823 26.84 -23.53 -5.20
C ALA A 823 25.44 -23.49 -4.58
N HIS A 824 24.47 -22.81 -5.20
CA HIS A 824 23.10 -22.72 -4.71
C HIS A 824 22.29 -24.02 -4.86
N VAL A 825 22.69 -24.93 -5.75
CA VAL A 825 21.91 -26.14 -6.05
C VAL A 825 22.70 -27.44 -5.89
N ILE A 826 24.03 -27.38 -5.83
CA ILE A 826 24.88 -28.58 -5.79
C ILE A 826 24.51 -29.54 -4.65
N SER A 827 24.12 -29.03 -3.48
CA SER A 827 23.66 -29.83 -2.35
C SER A 827 22.39 -30.64 -2.67
N PHE A 828 21.45 -30.05 -3.44
CA PHE A 828 20.24 -30.75 -3.90
C PHE A 828 20.54 -31.79 -4.98
N VAL A 829 21.44 -31.46 -5.91
CA VAL A 829 21.89 -32.41 -6.94
C VAL A 829 22.52 -33.63 -6.27
N ILE A 830 23.43 -33.42 -5.32
CA ILE A 830 24.05 -34.52 -4.55
C ILE A 830 23.00 -35.29 -3.74
N LEU A 831 22.07 -34.60 -3.07
CA LEU A 831 21.02 -35.23 -2.27
C LEU A 831 20.13 -36.15 -3.13
N VAL A 832 19.58 -35.65 -4.23
CA VAL A 832 18.69 -36.44 -5.12
C VAL A 832 19.45 -37.60 -5.78
N GLU A 833 20.71 -37.40 -6.13
CA GLU A 833 21.57 -38.47 -6.64
C GLU A 833 21.78 -39.58 -5.60
N LEU A 834 22.03 -39.22 -4.34
CA LEU A 834 22.19 -40.19 -3.24
C LEU A 834 20.89 -40.96 -2.95
N LEU A 835 19.73 -40.29 -3.02
CA LEU A 835 18.42 -40.89 -2.78
C LEU A 835 17.97 -41.78 -3.95
N SER A 836 18.21 -41.37 -5.19
CA SER A 836 17.89 -42.14 -6.40
C SER A 836 18.81 -43.36 -6.59
N SER A 837 20.10 -43.23 -6.27
CA SER A 837 21.09 -44.31 -6.37
C SER A 837 21.11 -45.28 -5.18
N ARG A 838 20.25 -45.10 -4.15
CA ARG A 838 20.26 -45.86 -2.87
C ARG A 838 21.62 -45.88 -2.14
N ARG A 839 22.53 -44.93 -2.41
CA ARG A 839 23.93 -44.94 -1.95
C ARG A 839 24.17 -44.45 -0.53
N LEU A 840 23.17 -43.89 0.14
CA LEU A 840 23.25 -43.43 1.54
C LEU A 840 23.66 -44.53 2.54
N LYS A 841 23.57 -45.82 2.17
CA LYS A 841 23.99 -46.93 3.04
C LYS A 841 25.46 -47.35 2.93
N ALA A 842 26.21 -46.93 1.91
CA ALA A 842 27.63 -47.29 1.83
C ALA A 842 28.53 -46.50 2.79
N VAL A 843 28.05 -45.36 3.30
CA VAL A 843 28.81 -44.49 4.22
C VAL A 843 28.44 -44.74 5.69
N SER A 844 27.16 -45.00 6.00
CA SER A 844 26.72 -45.29 7.37
C SER A 844 27.26 -46.62 7.91
N ASN A 845 27.27 -47.69 7.10
CA ASN A 845 27.79 -48.99 7.53
C ASN A 845 29.32 -49.03 7.69
N LYS A 846 30.07 -48.02 7.23
CA LYS A 846 31.53 -48.00 7.36
C LYS A 846 32.03 -47.33 8.65
N TYR A 847 31.18 -46.53 9.30
CA TYR A 847 31.53 -45.82 10.54
C TYR A 847 30.85 -46.38 11.79
N VAL A 848 29.80 -47.19 11.65
CA VAL A 848 29.11 -47.79 12.81
C VAL A 848 29.70 -49.15 13.20
N ASP A 849 30.40 -49.84 12.29
CA ASP A 849 30.66 -51.28 12.44
C ASP A 849 32.08 -51.67 12.89
N HIS A 850 32.89 -50.74 13.43
CA HIS A 850 34.23 -51.16 13.90
C HIS A 850 34.81 -50.57 15.20
N ASP A 851 34.23 -49.55 15.84
CA ASP A 851 34.89 -48.95 17.03
C ASP A 851 34.00 -48.65 18.26
N LEU A 852 32.69 -48.90 18.25
CA LEU A 852 31.82 -48.56 19.41
C LEU A 852 31.42 -49.73 20.32
N VAL A 853 31.57 -50.98 19.88
CA VAL A 853 31.13 -52.15 20.66
C VAL A 853 32.17 -52.59 21.71
N HIS A 854 33.45 -52.24 21.54
CA HIS A 854 34.50 -52.65 22.46
C HIS A 854 34.73 -51.72 23.68
N LEU A 855 34.04 -50.57 23.75
CA LEU A 855 34.24 -49.55 24.79
C LEU A 855 33.13 -49.49 25.86
N LEU A 856 32.09 -50.34 25.77
CA LEU A 856 30.95 -50.35 26.71
C LEU A 856 30.81 -51.64 27.53
N GLU A 857 31.77 -52.57 27.47
CA GLU A 857 31.79 -53.80 28.29
C GLU A 857 33.01 -53.90 29.22
N ARG A 858 33.33 -52.83 29.96
CA ARG A 858 34.00 -52.97 31.27
C ARG A 858 33.36 -52.00 32.27
N PRO A 859 33.10 -52.48 33.50
CA PRO A 859 32.16 -51.86 34.45
C PRO A 859 32.54 -50.44 34.87
#